data_AF-A0A0L0CKC5-F1
#
_entry.id   AF-A0A0L0CKC5-F1
#
_cell.length_a   1.000
_cell.length_b   1.000
_cell.length_c   1.000
_cell.angle_alpha   90.00
_cell.angle_beta   90.00
_cell.angle_gamma   90.00
#
_symmetry.space_group_name_H-M   'P 1'
#
loop_
_entity.id
_entity.type
_entity.pdbx_description
1 polymer ?
#
loop_
_entity_poly.entity_id
_entity_poly.type
_entity_poly.pdbx_seq_one_letter_code
_entity_poly.pdbx_strand_id
1 'polypeptide(L)'
;ESQTSDITLANQQAQGLQRQSDARNRQLIEQENIELNRLWKELITTLEQRRDNLQAIADKWDDFENKLLAWEKSLGRLSDKFRNVDPVVRSRRHLEDTKHAIQEILGESEELKSSHKDIEALSKSIVTFLREVHQPSAEAIQAKLDNLVKQQKELNDSLKEKDSQVGRDLEEIEAIFHKISALQDKFNNLLDDIHTVHAFDENIVKTETKLQELEQQVLATLKEAQTLIKQTKESYIKKQNLIPSDIDQEFTALELLSERVQGNMEAKQKEFKRAKTVRTDYLAGVDEIQRWLMQAEMEVQDRTLAPAQMKELLHRINQEITGIYERFTMVKTNGQLIIDNCRNSEEKLLVQTTIDQLAQQLGQVRAWLDEKKQQVGDSLDAWSRFMNLYQIVMSWVADKRIFLEQTIELKTLPEARSKLNDYIVAVKSIKPIVKNLSEMDKELEHISQVTTVGDLKDKLQEAEEAKLSVEAILIERNSLLQEACEEWDQCERKIKDIRSWIEKTKQSMESPQHKKKPLRDQLGYAEKTMGDINVQKTKLRLSIEKLEVHFKNGMGGDPRLSENVDELLKDLDGLAVCVKTKCSSLEETLQQIDIYQQQMQNLRQKIIQEEQQLRLVMAPTYLPHERERALAEQQVR
;
A
#
# COMPACT_ATOMS: atom_id res chain seq x y z
N GLU A 1 137.83 -22.16 -35.04
CA GLU A 1 139.28 -22.22 -34.71
C GLU A 1 140.19 -22.66 -35.86
N SER A 2 139.70 -23.19 -36.98
CA SER A 2 140.55 -23.60 -38.12
C SER A 2 141.03 -22.46 -39.04
N GLN A 3 140.38 -21.29 -39.05
CA GLN A 3 140.65 -20.22 -40.05
C GLN A 3 141.82 -19.28 -39.70
N THR A 4 142.19 -19.20 -38.42
CA THR A 4 143.37 -18.43 -37.98
C THR A 4 144.69 -19.08 -38.40
N SER A 5 144.67 -20.37 -38.75
CA SER A 5 145.86 -21.15 -39.14
C SER A 5 146.42 -20.70 -40.49
N ASP A 6 145.58 -20.47 -41.50
CA ASP A 6 146.03 -20.34 -42.89
C ASP A 6 146.65 -18.97 -43.20
N ILE A 7 146.10 -17.88 -42.67
CA ILE A 7 146.70 -16.54 -42.79
C ILE A 7 148.01 -16.44 -41.99
N THR A 8 148.11 -17.18 -40.87
CA THR A 8 149.34 -17.23 -40.06
C THR A 8 150.43 -18.00 -40.79
N LEU A 9 150.07 -19.06 -41.51
CA LEU A 9 150.98 -19.81 -42.38
C LEU A 9 151.44 -18.97 -43.59
N ALA A 10 150.54 -18.25 -44.24
CA ALA A 10 150.87 -17.32 -45.33
C ALA A 10 151.81 -16.19 -44.87
N ASN A 11 151.58 -15.62 -43.68
CA ASN A 11 152.46 -14.63 -43.06
C ASN A 11 153.85 -15.20 -42.72
N GLN A 12 153.93 -16.44 -42.23
CA GLN A 12 155.21 -17.12 -41.96
C GLN A 12 155.98 -17.45 -43.24
N GLN A 13 155.28 -17.87 -44.30
CA GLN A 13 155.89 -18.11 -45.62
C GLN A 13 156.37 -16.79 -46.26
N ALA A 14 155.61 -15.71 -46.14
CA ALA A 14 156.02 -14.37 -46.57
C ALA A 14 157.28 -13.90 -45.82
N GLN A 15 157.35 -14.08 -44.49
CA GLN A 15 158.56 -13.79 -43.69
C GLN A 15 159.75 -14.68 -44.09
N GLY A 16 159.51 -15.95 -44.43
CA GLY A 16 160.54 -16.87 -44.94
C GLY A 16 161.09 -16.42 -46.29
N LEU A 17 160.22 -16.01 -47.22
CA LEU A 17 160.57 -15.49 -48.53
C LEU A 17 161.29 -14.14 -48.45
N GLN A 18 160.90 -13.25 -47.52
CA GLN A 18 161.57 -11.98 -47.26
C GLN A 18 163.03 -12.13 -46.81
N ARG A 19 163.37 -13.20 -46.07
CA ARG A 19 164.75 -13.47 -45.63
C ARG A 19 165.68 -13.89 -46.76
N GLN A 20 165.14 -14.42 -47.86
CA GLN A 20 165.90 -14.96 -48.99
C GLN A 20 165.90 -14.06 -50.24
N SER A 21 165.20 -12.93 -50.20
CA SER A 21 164.99 -12.05 -51.35
C SER A 21 165.81 -10.75 -51.29
N ASP A 22 166.11 -10.18 -52.46
CA ASP A 22 166.76 -8.88 -52.62
C ASP A 22 165.85 -7.72 -52.16
N ALA A 23 166.41 -6.52 -51.99
CA ALA A 23 165.71 -5.40 -51.35
C ALA A 23 164.39 -5.01 -52.05
N ARG A 24 164.31 -5.18 -53.38
CA ARG A 24 163.12 -4.84 -54.17
C ARG A 24 162.01 -5.88 -54.01
N ASN A 25 162.34 -7.17 -54.06
CA ASN A 25 161.34 -8.23 -53.85
C ASN A 25 160.85 -8.27 -52.40
N ARG A 26 161.70 -7.91 -51.43
CA ARG A 26 161.30 -7.77 -50.02
C ARG A 26 160.16 -6.76 -49.83
N GLN A 27 160.27 -5.59 -50.47
CA GLN A 27 159.22 -4.56 -50.41
C GLN A 27 157.91 -5.00 -51.10
N LEU A 28 157.99 -5.70 -52.23
CA LEU A 28 156.82 -6.22 -52.95
C LEU A 28 156.08 -7.28 -52.13
N ILE A 29 156.81 -8.24 -51.55
CA ILE A 29 156.23 -9.29 -50.70
C ILE A 29 155.63 -8.68 -49.42
N GLU A 30 156.26 -7.66 -48.83
CA GLU A 30 155.70 -6.91 -47.68
C GLU A 30 154.37 -6.23 -48.07
N GLN A 31 154.32 -5.55 -49.22
CA GLN A 31 153.11 -4.87 -49.68
C GLN A 31 151.97 -5.84 -50.01
N GLU A 32 152.26 -6.93 -50.73
CA GLU A 32 151.26 -7.96 -51.05
C GLU A 32 150.75 -8.66 -49.79
N ASN A 33 151.63 -8.92 -48.81
CA ASN A 33 151.22 -9.54 -47.56
C ASN A 33 150.39 -8.57 -46.68
N ILE A 34 150.69 -7.27 -46.68
CA ILE A 34 149.86 -6.25 -46.04
C ILE A 34 148.47 -6.18 -46.70
N GLU A 35 148.40 -6.18 -48.03
CA GLU A 35 147.13 -6.12 -48.76
C GLU A 35 146.30 -7.39 -48.58
N LEU A 36 146.93 -8.57 -48.56
CA LEU A 36 146.28 -9.84 -48.24
C LEU A 36 145.68 -9.81 -46.83
N ASN A 37 146.43 -9.33 -45.83
CA ASN A 37 145.92 -9.18 -44.46
C ASN A 37 144.79 -8.13 -44.37
N ARG A 38 144.82 -7.08 -45.19
CA ARG A 38 143.74 -6.08 -45.27
C ARG A 38 142.46 -6.68 -45.83
N LEU A 39 142.54 -7.37 -46.97
CA LEU A 39 141.41 -8.05 -47.61
C LEU A 39 140.84 -9.16 -46.71
N TRP A 40 141.71 -9.89 -46.01
CA TRP A 40 141.29 -10.92 -45.05
C TRP A 40 140.57 -10.33 -43.84
N LYS A 41 141.08 -9.22 -43.28
CA LYS A 41 140.36 -8.47 -42.23
C LYS A 41 139.03 -7.96 -42.72
N GLU A 42 138.97 -7.36 -43.90
CA GLU A 42 137.73 -6.83 -44.48
C GLU A 42 136.70 -7.94 -44.72
N LEU A 43 137.14 -9.11 -45.19
CA LEU A 43 136.30 -10.29 -45.35
C LEU A 43 135.81 -10.83 -43.99
N ILE A 44 136.68 -10.94 -42.98
CA ILE A 44 136.29 -11.35 -41.63
C ILE A 44 135.30 -10.37 -41.04
N THR A 45 135.57 -9.06 -41.09
CA THR A 45 134.67 -8.03 -40.56
C THR A 45 133.32 -8.06 -41.29
N THR A 46 133.31 -8.29 -42.60
CA THR A 46 132.05 -8.43 -43.37
C THR A 46 131.29 -9.72 -43.01
N LEU A 47 132.00 -10.84 -42.81
CA LEU A 47 131.41 -12.11 -42.38
C LEU A 47 130.93 -12.07 -40.94
N GLU A 48 131.64 -11.42 -40.03
CA GLU A 48 131.24 -11.18 -38.64
C GLU A 48 130.01 -10.28 -38.59
N GLN A 49 129.99 -9.17 -39.34
CA GLN A 49 128.80 -8.32 -39.48
C GLN A 49 127.62 -9.10 -40.05
N ARG A 50 127.83 -9.96 -41.06
CA ARG A 50 126.77 -10.77 -41.64
C ARG A 50 126.28 -11.86 -40.67
N ARG A 51 127.18 -12.48 -39.91
CA ARG A 51 126.85 -13.43 -38.84
C ARG A 51 126.05 -12.75 -37.74
N ASP A 52 126.50 -11.60 -37.26
CA ASP A 52 125.84 -10.85 -36.18
C ASP A 52 124.46 -10.34 -36.61
N ASN A 53 124.32 -9.90 -37.87
CA ASN A 53 123.02 -9.56 -38.46
C ASN A 53 122.09 -10.78 -38.58
N LEU A 54 122.61 -11.93 -39.04
CA LEU A 54 121.83 -13.18 -39.11
C LEU A 54 121.44 -13.69 -37.73
N GLN A 55 122.32 -13.56 -36.73
CA GLN A 55 122.05 -13.92 -35.34
C GLN A 55 120.96 -13.02 -34.76
N ALA A 56 121.05 -11.70 -34.97
CA ALA A 56 120.01 -10.76 -34.54
C ALA A 56 118.65 -11.00 -35.22
N ILE A 57 118.64 -11.46 -36.48
CA ILE A 57 117.42 -11.86 -37.17
C ILE A 57 116.88 -13.19 -36.63
N ALA A 58 117.76 -14.16 -36.32
CA ALA A 58 117.38 -15.44 -35.72
C ALA A 58 116.76 -15.26 -34.32
N ASP A 59 117.35 -14.42 -33.47
CA ASP A 59 116.81 -14.11 -32.14
C ASP A 59 115.43 -13.41 -32.24
N LYS A 60 115.27 -12.49 -33.21
CA LYS A 60 113.97 -11.86 -33.51
C LYS A 60 112.95 -12.85 -34.07
N TRP A 61 113.41 -13.81 -34.87
CA TRP A 61 112.56 -14.86 -35.43
C TRP A 61 112.01 -15.78 -34.34
N ASP A 62 112.87 -16.21 -33.42
CA ASP A 62 112.46 -17.05 -32.28
C ASP A 62 111.45 -16.30 -31.38
N ASP A 63 111.69 -15.02 -31.09
CA ASP A 63 110.74 -14.19 -30.34
C ASP A 63 109.41 -13.98 -31.11
N PHE A 64 109.47 -13.77 -32.43
CA PHE A 64 108.30 -13.65 -33.29
C PHE A 64 107.47 -14.95 -33.33
N GLU A 65 108.11 -16.10 -33.54
CA GLU A 65 107.44 -17.39 -33.66
C GLU A 65 106.77 -17.80 -32.34
N ASN A 66 107.46 -17.59 -31.21
CA ASN A 66 106.90 -17.83 -29.89
C ASN A 66 105.69 -16.92 -29.59
N LYS A 67 105.78 -15.62 -29.90
CA LYS A 67 104.67 -14.67 -29.71
C LYS A 67 103.51 -14.92 -30.67
N LEU A 68 103.78 -15.27 -31.93
CA LEU A 68 102.76 -15.60 -32.92
C LEU A 68 101.98 -16.86 -32.51
N LEU A 69 102.69 -17.90 -32.06
CA LEU A 69 102.07 -19.15 -31.61
C LEU A 69 101.25 -18.96 -30.32
N ALA A 70 101.73 -18.11 -29.40
CA ALA A 70 100.98 -17.73 -28.20
C ALA A 70 99.70 -16.96 -28.56
N TRP A 71 99.78 -16.03 -29.51
CA TRP A 71 98.63 -15.25 -29.99
C TRP A 71 97.60 -16.13 -30.71
N GLU A 72 98.04 -17.04 -31.58
CA GLU A 72 97.18 -18.01 -32.27
C GLU A 72 96.43 -18.93 -31.28
N LYS A 73 97.12 -19.43 -30.24
CA LYS A 73 96.48 -20.22 -29.17
C LYS A 73 95.46 -19.42 -28.38
N SER A 74 95.78 -18.17 -28.01
CA SER A 74 94.85 -17.30 -27.29
C SER A 74 93.62 -16.96 -28.13
N LEU A 75 93.81 -16.69 -29.42
CA LEU A 75 92.71 -16.43 -30.36
C LEU A 75 91.78 -17.64 -30.52
N GLY A 76 92.36 -18.84 -30.67
CA GLY A 76 91.60 -20.09 -30.73
C GLY A 76 90.79 -20.32 -29.46
N ARG A 77 91.39 -20.11 -28.28
CA ARG A 77 90.70 -20.21 -26.99
C ARG A 77 89.54 -19.22 -26.86
N LEU A 78 89.71 -17.96 -27.29
CA LEU A 78 88.63 -16.96 -27.26
C LEU A 78 87.50 -17.32 -28.22
N SER A 79 87.83 -17.79 -29.43
CA SER A 79 86.83 -18.27 -30.38
C SER A 79 86.04 -19.45 -29.82
N ASP A 80 86.69 -20.40 -29.15
CA ASP A 80 86.01 -21.54 -28.52
C ASP A 80 85.14 -21.11 -27.32
N LYS A 81 85.64 -20.19 -26.48
CA LYS A 81 84.83 -19.58 -25.41
C LYS A 81 83.57 -18.90 -25.97
N PHE A 82 83.71 -18.13 -27.05
CA PHE A 82 82.59 -17.43 -27.70
C PHE A 82 81.59 -18.41 -28.33
N ARG A 83 82.05 -19.51 -28.93
CA ARG A 83 81.16 -20.57 -29.46
C ARG A 83 80.32 -21.25 -28.37
N ASN A 84 80.82 -21.29 -27.15
CA ASN A 84 80.11 -21.86 -26.00
C ASN A 84 79.12 -20.87 -25.36
N VAL A 85 79.07 -19.61 -25.82
CA VAL A 85 78.06 -18.65 -25.37
C VAL A 85 76.72 -19.04 -25.98
N ASP A 86 75.80 -19.47 -25.14
CA ASP A 86 74.48 -19.94 -25.54
C ASP A 86 73.66 -18.78 -26.15
N PRO A 87 73.17 -18.91 -27.40
CA PRO A 87 72.35 -17.88 -28.03
C PRO A 87 70.90 -17.85 -27.53
N VAL A 88 70.45 -18.84 -26.76
CA VAL A 88 69.05 -18.95 -26.35
C VAL A 88 68.78 -18.13 -25.10
N VAL A 89 67.92 -17.13 -25.23
CA VAL A 89 67.41 -16.35 -24.10
C VAL A 89 66.42 -17.18 -23.29
N ARG A 90 66.76 -17.49 -22.03
CA ARG A 90 65.88 -18.25 -21.10
C ARG A 90 65.27 -17.42 -19.99
N SER A 91 66.01 -16.46 -19.46
CA SER A 91 65.61 -15.62 -18.32
C SER A 91 66.39 -14.30 -18.36
N ARG A 92 65.93 -13.30 -17.60
CA ARG A 92 66.66 -12.03 -17.43
C ARG A 92 68.06 -12.29 -16.87
N ARG A 93 68.14 -13.11 -15.82
CA ARG A 93 69.39 -13.48 -15.16
C ARG A 93 70.35 -14.17 -16.13
N HIS A 94 69.84 -15.09 -16.95
CA HIS A 94 70.65 -15.74 -17.98
C HIS A 94 71.21 -14.73 -18.99
N LEU A 95 70.42 -13.75 -19.43
CA LEU A 95 70.90 -12.67 -20.32
C LEU A 95 71.96 -11.78 -19.65
N GLU A 96 71.80 -11.46 -18.36
CA GLU A 96 72.80 -10.73 -17.58
C GLU A 96 74.12 -11.52 -17.48
N ASP A 97 74.04 -12.81 -17.20
CA ASP A 97 75.21 -13.72 -17.17
C ASP A 97 75.87 -13.83 -18.56
N THR A 98 75.07 -13.97 -19.63
CA THR A 98 75.55 -13.97 -21.02
C THR A 98 76.24 -12.65 -21.39
N LYS A 99 75.67 -11.51 -20.98
CA LYS A 99 76.28 -10.19 -21.19
C LYS A 99 77.64 -10.10 -20.51
N HIS A 100 77.72 -10.55 -19.26
CA HIS A 100 78.97 -10.51 -18.50
C HIS A 100 80.04 -11.39 -19.15
N ALA A 101 79.68 -12.61 -19.60
CA ALA A 101 80.59 -13.50 -20.32
C ALA A 101 81.07 -12.90 -21.66
N ILE A 102 80.19 -12.24 -22.42
CA ILE A 102 80.58 -11.55 -23.67
C ILE A 102 81.53 -10.38 -23.38
N GLN A 103 81.27 -9.60 -22.33
CA GLN A 103 82.12 -8.47 -21.92
C GLN A 103 83.49 -8.93 -21.41
N GLU A 104 83.56 -10.06 -20.70
CA GLU A 104 84.81 -10.70 -20.30
C GLU A 104 85.62 -11.14 -21.51
N ILE A 105 85.00 -11.84 -22.48
CA ILE A 105 85.66 -12.26 -23.73
C ILE A 105 86.11 -11.04 -24.56
N LEU A 106 85.32 -9.96 -24.61
CA LEU A 106 85.70 -8.70 -25.24
C LEU A 106 86.91 -8.06 -24.55
N GLY A 107 86.95 -8.05 -23.22
CA GLY A 107 88.09 -7.58 -22.44
C GLY A 107 89.36 -8.38 -22.75
N GLU A 108 89.29 -9.71 -22.69
CA GLU A 108 90.42 -10.60 -23.04
C GLU A 108 90.86 -10.42 -24.50
N SER A 109 89.94 -10.18 -25.44
CA SER A 109 90.27 -9.91 -26.85
C SER A 109 90.93 -8.55 -27.07
N GLU A 110 90.57 -7.54 -26.27
CA GLU A 110 91.16 -6.21 -26.32
C GLU A 110 92.61 -6.21 -25.83
N GLU A 111 92.92 -7.02 -24.80
CA GLU A 111 94.29 -7.23 -24.30
C GLU A 111 95.22 -7.79 -25.39
N LEU A 112 94.71 -8.67 -26.26
CA LEU A 112 95.46 -9.23 -27.39
C LEU A 112 95.86 -8.19 -28.46
N LYS A 113 95.28 -6.98 -28.47
CA LYS A 113 95.71 -5.91 -29.39
C LYS A 113 97.11 -5.39 -29.08
N SER A 114 97.52 -5.43 -27.81
CA SER A 114 98.89 -5.05 -27.43
C SER A 114 99.90 -6.04 -28.01
N SER A 115 99.63 -7.35 -27.86
CA SER A 115 100.43 -8.43 -28.43
C SER A 115 100.45 -8.39 -29.96
N HIS A 116 99.35 -8.01 -30.62
CA HIS A 116 99.31 -7.82 -32.06
C HIS A 116 100.31 -6.75 -32.55
N LYS A 117 100.39 -5.60 -31.87
CA LYS A 117 101.35 -4.53 -32.23
C LYS A 117 102.80 -4.98 -32.13
N ASP A 118 103.12 -5.75 -31.09
CA ASP A 118 104.48 -6.28 -30.89
C ASP A 118 104.84 -7.32 -31.96
N ILE A 119 103.91 -8.21 -32.31
CA ILE A 119 104.07 -9.19 -33.40
C ILE A 119 104.23 -8.49 -34.75
N GLU A 120 103.48 -7.41 -35.01
CA GLU A 120 103.59 -6.63 -36.25
C GLU A 120 104.93 -5.89 -36.37
N ALA A 121 105.48 -5.40 -35.24
CA ALA A 121 106.79 -4.77 -35.22
C ALA A 121 107.93 -5.78 -35.51
N LEU A 122 107.85 -6.97 -34.90
CA LEU A 122 108.80 -8.06 -35.14
C LEU A 122 108.69 -8.60 -36.57
N SER A 123 107.48 -8.78 -37.08
CA SER A 123 107.23 -9.29 -38.43
C SER A 123 107.78 -8.34 -39.51
N LYS A 124 107.69 -7.02 -39.34
CA LYS A 124 108.25 -6.05 -40.29
C LYS A 124 109.75 -6.24 -40.53
N SER A 125 110.52 -6.44 -39.46
CA SER A 125 111.97 -6.68 -39.55
C SER A 125 112.29 -8.01 -40.26
N ILE A 126 111.49 -9.04 -39.99
CA ILE A 126 111.67 -10.39 -40.52
C ILE A 126 111.25 -10.49 -41.99
N VAL A 127 110.07 -9.95 -42.33
CA VAL A 127 109.51 -9.95 -43.68
C VAL A 127 110.37 -9.11 -44.62
N THR A 128 110.92 -7.98 -44.16
CA THR A 128 111.84 -7.16 -44.97
C THR A 128 113.10 -7.95 -45.34
N PHE A 129 113.70 -8.65 -44.37
CA PHE A 129 114.85 -9.51 -44.62
C PHE A 129 114.50 -10.69 -45.55
N LEU A 130 113.40 -11.40 -45.30
CA LEU A 130 112.98 -12.51 -46.15
C LEU A 130 112.61 -12.09 -47.57
N ARG A 131 112.11 -10.86 -47.78
CA ARG A 131 111.81 -10.34 -49.12
C ARG A 131 113.07 -10.26 -49.99
N GLU A 132 114.21 -10.00 -49.38
CA GLU A 132 115.52 -9.90 -50.06
C GLU A 132 116.16 -11.28 -50.30
N VAL A 133 115.85 -12.28 -49.47
CA VAL A 133 116.54 -13.58 -49.46
C VAL A 133 115.68 -14.76 -49.95
N HIS A 134 114.37 -14.75 -49.68
CA HIS A 134 113.41 -15.79 -50.10
C HIS A 134 111.94 -15.29 -50.07
N GLN A 135 111.50 -14.71 -51.19
CA GLN A 135 110.17 -14.10 -51.37
C GLN A 135 108.97 -14.97 -50.94
N PRO A 136 108.89 -16.28 -51.28
CA PRO A 136 107.72 -17.10 -50.92
C PRO A 136 107.50 -17.24 -49.40
N SER A 137 108.58 -17.27 -48.61
CA SER A 137 108.47 -17.34 -47.14
C SER A 137 108.00 -16.02 -46.53
N ALA A 138 108.39 -14.89 -47.12
CA ALA A 138 107.92 -13.57 -46.69
C ALA A 138 106.40 -13.43 -46.90
N GLU A 139 105.91 -13.88 -48.06
CA GLU A 139 104.48 -13.88 -48.39
C GLU A 139 103.66 -14.83 -47.51
N ALA A 140 104.19 -16.02 -47.20
CA ALA A 140 103.52 -16.98 -46.32
C ALA A 140 103.33 -16.46 -44.89
N ILE A 141 104.34 -15.78 -44.32
CA ILE A 141 104.24 -15.19 -42.98
C ILE A 141 103.28 -14.01 -42.96
N GLN A 142 103.34 -13.15 -43.98
CA GLN A 142 102.40 -12.03 -44.09
C GLN A 142 100.95 -12.53 -44.22
N ALA A 143 100.71 -13.54 -45.07
CA ALA A 143 99.39 -14.14 -45.22
C ALA A 143 98.88 -14.80 -43.92
N LYS A 144 99.77 -15.47 -43.16
CA LYS A 144 99.41 -16.04 -41.85
C LYS A 144 99.04 -14.94 -40.83
N LEU A 145 99.82 -13.85 -40.79
CA LEU A 145 99.55 -12.71 -39.91
C LEU A 145 98.22 -12.03 -40.29
N ASP A 146 98.00 -11.76 -41.57
CA ASP A 146 96.78 -11.14 -42.09
C ASP A 146 95.54 -12.00 -41.78
N ASN A 147 95.66 -13.32 -41.87
CA ASN A 147 94.57 -14.25 -41.53
C ASN A 147 94.22 -14.20 -40.03
N LEU A 148 95.23 -14.21 -39.13
CA LEU A 148 94.98 -14.11 -37.69
C LEU A 148 94.40 -12.75 -37.29
N VAL A 149 94.84 -11.66 -37.93
CA VAL A 149 94.26 -10.31 -37.75
C VAL A 149 92.79 -10.30 -38.21
N LYS A 150 92.51 -10.90 -39.36
CA LYS A 150 91.15 -11.02 -39.89
C LYS A 150 90.26 -11.82 -38.93
N GLN A 151 90.74 -12.95 -38.40
CA GLN A 151 90.03 -13.76 -37.42
C GLN A 151 89.75 -12.99 -36.12
N GLN A 152 90.73 -12.24 -35.60
CA GLN A 152 90.52 -11.39 -34.42
C GLN A 152 89.48 -10.29 -34.67
N LYS A 153 89.49 -9.69 -35.87
CA LYS A 153 88.53 -8.67 -36.26
C LYS A 153 87.11 -9.24 -36.36
N GLU A 154 86.94 -10.36 -37.06
CA GLU A 154 85.64 -11.04 -37.21
C GLU A 154 85.07 -11.49 -35.86
N LEU A 155 85.93 -12.01 -34.97
CA LEU A 155 85.53 -12.37 -33.60
C LEU A 155 85.07 -11.13 -32.81
N ASN A 156 85.82 -10.04 -32.86
CA ASN A 156 85.47 -8.79 -32.18
C ASN A 156 84.19 -8.14 -32.71
N ASP A 157 84.01 -8.14 -34.03
CA ASP A 157 82.80 -7.59 -34.65
C ASP A 157 81.58 -8.44 -34.26
N SER A 158 81.71 -9.77 -34.25
CA SER A 158 80.66 -10.69 -33.81
C SER A 158 80.33 -10.55 -32.32
N LEU A 159 81.35 -10.38 -31.47
CA LEU A 159 81.19 -10.14 -30.03
C LEU A 159 80.47 -8.82 -29.75
N LYS A 160 80.83 -7.74 -30.44
CA LYS A 160 80.17 -6.42 -30.29
C LYS A 160 78.73 -6.44 -30.77
N GLU A 161 78.45 -7.13 -31.87
CA GLU A 161 77.09 -7.32 -32.36
C GLU A 161 76.24 -8.09 -31.34
N LYS A 162 76.79 -9.18 -30.77
CA LYS A 162 76.13 -9.95 -29.72
C LYS A 162 75.94 -9.18 -28.42
N ASP A 163 76.93 -8.43 -27.95
CA ASP A 163 76.80 -7.55 -26.76
C ASP A 163 75.69 -6.51 -26.97
N SER A 164 75.66 -5.88 -28.14
CA SER A 164 74.62 -4.92 -28.50
C SER A 164 73.24 -5.56 -28.56
N GLN A 165 73.13 -6.78 -29.09
CA GLN A 165 71.86 -7.51 -29.16
C GLN A 165 71.36 -7.92 -27.77
N VAL A 166 72.23 -8.48 -26.93
CA VAL A 166 71.92 -8.84 -25.53
C VAL A 166 71.52 -7.60 -24.72
N GLY A 167 72.18 -6.45 -24.96
CA GLY A 167 71.78 -5.17 -24.38
C GLY A 167 70.35 -4.76 -24.74
N ARG A 168 69.99 -4.83 -26.03
CA ARG A 168 68.61 -4.54 -26.49
C ARG A 168 67.58 -5.51 -25.91
N ASP A 169 67.91 -6.79 -25.85
CA ASP A 169 66.99 -7.82 -25.31
C ASP A 169 66.75 -7.60 -23.80
N LEU A 170 67.77 -7.18 -23.04
CA LEU A 170 67.60 -6.80 -21.63
C LEU A 170 66.70 -5.57 -21.46
N GLU A 171 66.91 -4.51 -22.26
CA GLU A 171 66.06 -3.31 -22.24
C GLU A 171 64.60 -3.62 -22.59
N GLU A 172 64.36 -4.52 -23.55
CA GLU A 172 63.01 -4.98 -23.89
C GLU A 172 62.33 -5.72 -22.73
N ILE A 173 63.06 -6.63 -22.07
CA ILE A 173 62.56 -7.35 -20.90
C ILE A 173 62.22 -6.37 -19.76
N GLU A 174 63.09 -5.40 -19.49
CA GLU A 174 62.84 -4.35 -18.48
C GLU A 174 61.60 -3.50 -18.81
N ALA A 175 61.45 -3.10 -20.07
CA ALA A 175 60.27 -2.36 -20.52
C ALA A 175 58.98 -3.18 -20.36
N ILE A 176 59.02 -4.49 -20.56
CA ILE A 176 57.88 -5.39 -20.33
C ILE A 176 57.58 -5.46 -18.82
N PHE A 177 58.57 -5.67 -17.97
CA PHE A 177 58.37 -5.71 -16.51
C PHE A 177 57.79 -4.40 -15.97
N HIS A 178 58.25 -3.23 -16.45
CA HIS A 178 57.66 -1.95 -16.06
C HIS A 178 56.18 -1.84 -16.44
N LYS A 179 55.79 -2.33 -17.62
CA LYS A 179 54.37 -2.36 -18.03
C LYS A 179 53.55 -3.33 -17.19
N ILE A 180 54.10 -4.50 -16.86
CA ILE A 180 53.44 -5.47 -15.97
C ILE A 180 53.22 -4.85 -14.59
N SER A 181 54.27 -4.26 -13.99
CA SER A 181 54.20 -3.64 -12.67
C SER A 181 53.17 -2.49 -12.64
N ALA A 182 53.14 -1.64 -13.67
CA ALA A 182 52.13 -0.58 -13.76
C ALA A 182 50.68 -1.13 -13.83
N LEU A 183 50.47 -2.26 -14.53
CA LEU A 183 49.17 -2.93 -14.57
C LEU A 183 48.82 -3.62 -13.24
N GLN A 184 49.80 -4.23 -12.58
CA GLN A 184 49.62 -4.80 -11.24
C GLN A 184 49.18 -3.71 -10.24
N ASP A 185 49.82 -2.55 -10.25
CA ASP A 185 49.45 -1.41 -9.42
C ASP A 185 48.03 -0.91 -9.72
N LYS A 186 47.66 -0.79 -11.01
CA LYS A 186 46.28 -0.45 -11.41
C LYS A 186 45.26 -1.47 -10.88
N PHE A 187 45.54 -2.76 -11.02
CA PHE A 187 44.65 -3.81 -10.51
C PHE A 187 44.52 -3.79 -8.99
N ASN A 188 45.62 -3.57 -8.26
CA ASN A 188 45.58 -3.45 -6.80
C ASN A 188 44.77 -2.23 -6.34
N ASN A 189 44.96 -1.07 -6.98
CA ASN A 189 44.16 0.13 -6.69
C ASN A 189 42.66 -0.10 -6.97
N LEU A 190 42.33 -0.76 -8.10
CA LEU A 190 40.94 -1.11 -8.41
C LEU A 190 40.36 -2.10 -7.38
N LEU A 191 41.16 -3.06 -6.90
CA LEU A 191 40.74 -3.99 -5.86
C LEU A 191 40.35 -3.24 -4.57
N ASP A 192 41.20 -2.30 -4.14
CA ASP A 192 40.94 -1.47 -2.96
C ASP A 192 39.71 -0.60 -3.15
N ASP A 193 39.58 0.06 -4.31
CA ASP A 193 38.40 0.88 -4.64
C ASP A 193 37.10 0.07 -4.61
N ILE A 194 37.10 -1.16 -5.15
CA ILE A 194 35.95 -2.09 -5.09
C ILE A 194 35.60 -2.42 -3.63
N HIS A 195 36.60 -2.67 -2.77
CA HIS A 195 36.38 -2.97 -1.35
C HIS A 195 35.86 -1.78 -0.56
N THR A 196 36.22 -0.55 -0.94
CA THR A 196 35.73 0.66 -0.26
C THR A 196 34.24 0.92 -0.49
N VAL A 197 33.67 0.42 -1.60
CA VAL A 197 32.25 0.62 -1.91
C VAL A 197 31.40 -0.10 -0.86
N HIS A 198 30.47 0.63 -0.25
CA HIS A 198 29.50 0.04 0.65
C HIS A 198 28.22 -0.28 -0.13
N ALA A 199 27.86 -1.56 -0.25
CA ALA A 199 26.72 -1.98 -1.06
C ALA A 199 25.35 -1.55 -0.49
N PHE A 200 25.27 -1.37 0.83
CA PHE A 200 24.07 -0.95 1.56
C PHE A 200 24.01 0.56 1.85
N ASP A 201 24.76 1.37 1.09
CA ASP A 201 24.68 2.81 1.19
C ASP A 201 23.24 3.32 0.91
N GLU A 202 22.85 4.39 1.58
CA GLU A 202 21.51 5.00 1.44
C GLU A 202 21.27 5.55 0.04
N ASN A 203 22.33 6.03 -0.62
CA ASN A 203 22.22 6.58 -1.95
C ASN A 203 22.48 5.49 -3.00
N ILE A 204 21.40 4.76 -3.32
CA ILE A 204 21.40 3.67 -4.31
C ILE A 204 21.94 4.16 -5.66
N VAL A 205 21.50 5.33 -6.13
CA VAL A 205 21.87 5.86 -7.46
C VAL A 205 23.36 6.16 -7.51
N LYS A 206 23.90 6.87 -6.50
CA LYS A 206 25.33 7.18 -6.42
C LYS A 206 26.18 5.92 -6.37
N THR A 207 25.75 4.92 -5.60
CA THR A 207 26.47 3.64 -5.46
C THR A 207 26.44 2.83 -6.75
N GLU A 208 25.31 2.80 -7.45
CA GLU A 208 25.17 2.15 -8.76
C GLU A 208 26.09 2.79 -9.80
N THR A 209 26.11 4.12 -9.88
CA THR A 209 27.01 4.86 -10.80
C THR A 209 28.47 4.55 -10.50
N LYS A 210 28.90 4.60 -9.23
CA LYS A 210 30.28 4.27 -8.85
C LYS A 210 30.66 2.82 -9.22
N LEU A 211 29.76 1.86 -9.02
CA LEU A 211 30.02 0.46 -9.40
C LEU A 211 30.09 0.27 -10.93
N GLN A 212 29.30 1.02 -11.71
CA GLN A 212 29.39 1.00 -13.17
C GLN A 212 30.70 1.60 -13.67
N GLU A 213 31.17 2.70 -13.07
CA GLU A 213 32.47 3.30 -13.39
C GLU A 213 33.62 2.33 -13.09
N LEU A 214 33.61 1.68 -11.91
CA LEU A 214 34.61 0.68 -11.54
C LEU A 214 34.60 -0.53 -12.48
N GLU A 215 33.43 -1.03 -12.86
CA GLU A 215 33.32 -2.13 -13.84
C GLU A 215 33.95 -1.75 -15.19
N GLN A 216 33.68 -0.54 -15.69
CA GLN A 216 34.29 -0.06 -16.93
C GLN A 216 35.82 0.02 -16.82
N GLN A 217 36.35 0.50 -15.69
CA GLN A 217 37.80 0.58 -15.45
C GLN A 217 38.45 -0.82 -15.35
N VAL A 218 37.79 -1.77 -14.69
CA VAL A 218 38.22 -3.18 -14.62
C VAL A 218 38.27 -3.78 -16.02
N LEU A 219 37.21 -3.63 -16.82
CA LEU A 219 37.16 -4.13 -18.20
C LEU A 219 38.22 -3.50 -19.11
N ALA A 220 38.48 -2.19 -18.97
CA ALA A 220 39.52 -1.51 -19.72
C ALA A 220 40.92 -2.04 -19.34
N THR A 221 41.20 -2.19 -18.05
CA THR A 221 42.50 -2.67 -17.54
C THR A 221 42.73 -4.14 -17.91
N LEU A 222 41.68 -4.98 -17.87
CA LEU A 222 41.71 -6.36 -18.38
C LEU A 222 42.13 -6.40 -19.86
N LYS A 223 41.53 -5.53 -20.68
CA LYS A 223 41.87 -5.44 -22.10
C LYS A 223 43.31 -4.96 -22.33
N GLU A 224 43.80 -4.01 -21.54
CA GLU A 224 45.20 -3.57 -21.56
C GLU A 224 46.15 -4.73 -21.25
N ALA A 225 45.88 -5.50 -20.18
CA ALA A 225 46.69 -6.66 -19.79
C ALA A 225 46.70 -7.76 -20.85
N GLN A 226 45.53 -8.14 -21.38
CA GLN A 226 45.42 -9.12 -22.47
C GLN A 226 46.16 -8.65 -23.73
N THR A 227 46.10 -7.36 -24.04
CA THR A 227 46.81 -6.78 -25.19
C THR A 227 48.32 -6.86 -24.99
N LEU A 228 48.83 -6.52 -23.80
CA LEU A 228 50.25 -6.63 -23.47
C LEU A 228 50.76 -8.08 -23.61
N ILE A 229 50.03 -9.04 -23.01
CA ILE A 229 50.38 -10.47 -23.06
C ILE A 229 50.42 -10.95 -24.50
N LYS A 230 49.37 -10.64 -25.29
CA LYS A 230 49.27 -11.04 -26.70
C LYS A 230 50.38 -10.42 -27.54
N GLN A 231 50.60 -9.12 -27.45
CA GLN A 231 51.64 -8.42 -28.22
C GLN A 231 53.04 -8.93 -27.89
N THR A 232 53.31 -9.22 -26.62
CA THR A 232 54.58 -9.77 -26.18
C THR A 232 54.78 -11.18 -26.73
N LYS A 233 53.80 -12.08 -26.55
CA LYS A 233 53.83 -13.44 -27.11
C LYS A 233 54.07 -13.42 -28.63
N GLU A 234 53.35 -12.57 -29.37
CA GLU A 234 53.52 -12.41 -30.82
C GLU A 234 54.91 -11.88 -31.22
N SER A 235 55.49 -10.94 -30.45
CA SER A 235 56.84 -10.41 -30.68
C SER A 235 57.90 -11.51 -30.59
N TYR A 236 57.87 -12.31 -29.52
CA TYR A 236 58.81 -13.41 -29.32
C TYR A 236 58.65 -14.52 -30.37
N ILE A 237 57.41 -14.86 -30.75
CA ILE A 237 57.13 -15.82 -31.83
C ILE A 237 57.71 -15.33 -33.16
N LYS A 238 57.54 -14.04 -33.52
CA LYS A 238 58.10 -13.46 -34.76
C LYS A 238 59.63 -13.50 -34.78
N LYS A 239 60.27 -13.33 -33.63
CA LYS A 239 61.73 -13.44 -33.47
C LYS A 239 62.23 -14.90 -33.45
N GLN A 240 61.34 -15.89 -33.51
CA GLN A 240 61.65 -17.32 -33.29
C GLN A 240 62.36 -17.59 -31.95
N ASN A 241 62.09 -16.74 -30.96
CA ASN A 241 62.67 -16.86 -29.62
C ASN A 241 61.65 -17.48 -28.65
N LEU A 242 62.19 -18.13 -27.61
CA LEU A 242 61.39 -18.52 -26.46
C LEU A 242 61.05 -17.28 -25.62
N ILE A 243 59.89 -17.29 -24.99
CA ILE A 243 59.54 -16.29 -23.99
C ILE A 243 60.38 -16.58 -22.74
N PRO A 244 61.07 -15.58 -22.17
CA PRO A 244 61.80 -15.75 -20.92
C PRO A 244 60.88 -16.25 -19.80
N SER A 245 61.35 -17.23 -19.01
CA SER A 245 60.57 -17.84 -17.92
C SER A 245 60.01 -16.83 -16.93
N ASP A 246 60.78 -15.78 -16.66
CA ASP A 246 60.46 -14.76 -15.67
C ASP A 246 59.29 -13.88 -16.14
N ILE A 247 59.22 -13.60 -17.45
CA ILE A 247 58.08 -12.87 -18.05
C ILE A 247 56.83 -13.74 -18.02
N ASP A 248 56.96 -15.02 -18.35
CA ASP A 248 55.82 -15.96 -18.36
C ASP A 248 55.23 -16.15 -16.95
N GLN A 249 56.09 -16.21 -15.92
CA GLN A 249 55.67 -16.21 -14.51
C GLN A 249 54.94 -14.93 -14.12
N GLU A 250 55.45 -13.76 -14.48
CA GLU A 250 54.80 -12.49 -14.19
C GLU A 250 53.48 -12.30 -14.96
N PHE A 251 53.38 -12.81 -16.19
CA PHE A 251 52.10 -12.85 -16.91
C PHE A 251 51.09 -13.75 -16.22
N THR A 252 51.51 -14.92 -15.73
CA THR A 252 50.64 -15.81 -14.95
C THR A 252 50.16 -15.11 -13.67
N ALA A 253 51.04 -14.39 -12.97
CA ALA A 253 50.68 -13.61 -11.78
C ALA A 253 49.70 -12.47 -12.11
N LEU A 254 49.90 -11.76 -13.22
CA LEU A 254 49.02 -10.71 -13.70
C LEU A 254 47.63 -11.25 -14.09
N GLU A 255 47.57 -12.40 -14.78
CA GLU A 255 46.31 -13.07 -15.12
C GLU A 255 45.53 -13.44 -13.86
N LEU A 256 46.18 -14.06 -12.87
CA LEU A 256 45.56 -14.40 -11.58
C LEU A 256 45.05 -13.17 -10.82
N LEU A 257 45.82 -12.08 -10.80
CA LEU A 257 45.38 -10.82 -10.19
C LEU A 257 44.16 -10.24 -10.91
N SER A 258 44.17 -10.30 -12.25
CA SER A 258 43.07 -9.80 -13.08
C SER A 258 41.77 -10.59 -12.85
N GLU A 259 41.85 -11.93 -12.74
CA GLU A 259 40.71 -12.79 -12.40
C GLU A 259 40.18 -12.49 -10.99
N ARG A 260 41.10 -12.28 -10.04
CA ARG A 260 40.72 -11.90 -8.67
C ARG A 260 39.96 -10.58 -8.62
N VAL A 261 40.45 -9.55 -9.33
CA VAL A 261 39.78 -8.24 -9.40
C VAL A 261 38.40 -8.38 -10.06
N GLN A 262 38.32 -9.09 -11.18
CA GLN A 262 37.04 -9.34 -11.87
C GLN A 262 36.04 -10.08 -10.96
N GLY A 263 36.48 -11.14 -10.28
CA GLY A 263 35.63 -11.89 -9.34
C GLY A 263 35.15 -11.04 -8.15
N ASN A 264 35.99 -10.15 -7.62
CA ASN A 264 35.59 -9.20 -6.57
C ASN A 264 34.57 -8.18 -7.08
N MET A 265 34.77 -7.65 -8.30
CA MET A 265 33.82 -6.75 -8.93
C MET A 265 32.44 -7.41 -9.11
N GLU A 266 32.40 -8.63 -9.63
CA GLU A 266 31.15 -9.39 -9.80
C GLU A 266 30.45 -9.69 -8.47
N ALA A 267 31.23 -10.08 -7.45
CA ALA A 267 30.71 -10.30 -6.10
C ALA A 267 30.09 -9.02 -5.53
N LYS A 268 30.78 -7.88 -5.69
CA LYS A 268 30.32 -6.57 -5.22
C LYS A 268 29.05 -6.11 -5.93
N GLN A 269 28.95 -6.33 -7.24
CA GLN A 269 27.72 -6.06 -7.98
C GLN A 269 26.54 -6.92 -7.53
N LYS A 270 26.77 -8.21 -7.27
CA LYS A 270 25.73 -9.13 -6.74
C LYS A 270 25.27 -8.69 -5.35
N GLU A 271 26.20 -8.29 -4.48
CA GLU A 271 25.90 -7.72 -3.17
C GLU A 271 25.03 -6.47 -3.29
N PHE A 272 25.42 -5.52 -4.15
CA PHE A 272 24.65 -4.29 -4.40
C PHE A 272 23.26 -4.58 -4.98
N LYS A 273 23.12 -5.50 -5.94
CA LYS A 273 21.82 -5.89 -6.49
C LYS A 273 20.88 -6.39 -5.40
N ARG A 274 21.37 -7.22 -4.47
CA ARG A 274 20.59 -7.69 -3.32
C ARG A 274 20.18 -6.53 -2.41
N ALA A 275 21.11 -5.64 -2.07
CA ALA A 275 20.84 -4.46 -1.23
C ALA A 275 19.77 -3.55 -1.88
N LYS A 276 19.87 -3.31 -3.19
CA LYS A 276 18.90 -2.54 -3.98
C LYS A 276 17.52 -3.19 -3.96
N THR A 277 17.42 -4.51 -4.15
CA THR A 277 16.15 -5.24 -4.04
C THR A 277 15.53 -5.12 -2.66
N VAL A 278 16.31 -5.35 -1.59
CA VAL A 278 15.83 -5.20 -0.19
C VAL A 278 15.26 -3.81 0.06
N ARG A 279 15.96 -2.75 -0.38
CA ARG A 279 15.51 -1.37 -0.24
C ARG A 279 14.25 -1.06 -1.05
N THR A 280 14.19 -1.54 -2.29
CA THR A 280 13.03 -1.34 -3.18
C THR A 280 11.78 -2.04 -2.63
N ASP A 281 11.93 -3.29 -2.19
CA ASP A 281 10.84 -4.09 -1.64
C ASP A 281 10.36 -3.54 -0.29
N TYR A 282 11.28 -3.03 0.53
CA TYR A 282 10.94 -2.31 1.77
C TYR A 282 10.06 -1.09 1.48
N LEU A 283 10.51 -0.18 0.60
CA LEU A 283 9.78 1.04 0.27
C LEU A 283 8.42 0.75 -0.36
N ALA A 284 8.37 -0.19 -1.32
CA ALA A 284 7.12 -0.60 -1.94
C ALA A 284 6.13 -1.20 -0.94
N GLY A 285 6.62 -2.02 0.00
CA GLY A 285 5.79 -2.61 1.05
C GLY A 285 5.30 -1.57 2.08
N VAL A 286 6.14 -0.60 2.46
CA VAL A 286 5.72 0.51 3.33
C VAL A 286 4.58 1.29 2.68
N ASP A 287 4.74 1.69 1.42
CA ASP A 287 3.73 2.45 0.68
C ASP A 287 2.41 1.67 0.52
N GLU A 288 2.50 0.37 0.21
CA GLU A 288 1.34 -0.51 0.11
C GLU A 288 0.56 -0.60 1.43
N ILE A 289 1.25 -0.82 2.55
CA ILE A 289 0.61 -0.90 3.87
C ILE A 289 0.01 0.45 4.26
N GLN A 290 0.69 1.57 4.01
CA GLN A 290 0.18 2.90 4.32
C GLN A 290 -1.09 3.23 3.52
N ARG A 291 -1.10 2.92 2.22
CA ARG A 291 -2.29 3.08 1.38
C ARG A 291 -3.46 2.24 1.88
N TRP A 292 -3.20 0.98 2.25
CA TRP A 292 -4.23 0.12 2.81
C TRP A 292 -4.76 0.63 4.14
N LEU A 293 -3.88 1.07 5.06
CA LEU A 293 -4.27 1.64 6.36
C LEU A 293 -5.21 2.84 6.19
N MET A 294 -4.87 3.77 5.30
CA MET A 294 -5.69 4.96 5.02
C MET A 294 -7.06 4.59 4.43
N GLN A 295 -7.10 3.62 3.51
CA GLN A 295 -8.35 3.13 2.92
C GLN A 295 -9.22 2.41 3.96
N ALA A 296 -8.63 1.52 4.76
CA ALA A 296 -9.33 0.77 5.79
C ALA A 296 -9.92 1.71 6.87
N GLU A 297 -9.17 2.73 7.30
CA GLU A 297 -9.67 3.73 8.24
C GLU A 297 -10.87 4.49 7.67
N MET A 298 -10.80 4.95 6.41
CA MET A 298 -11.90 5.64 5.74
C MET A 298 -13.14 4.75 5.62
N GLU A 299 -12.97 3.49 5.21
CA GLU A 299 -14.07 2.53 5.06
C GLU A 299 -14.73 2.18 6.40
N VAL A 300 -13.95 1.99 7.48
CA VAL A 300 -14.48 1.69 8.83
C VAL A 300 -15.26 2.87 9.42
N GLN A 301 -14.86 4.10 9.08
CA GLN A 301 -15.52 5.32 9.56
C GLN A 301 -16.79 5.69 8.75
N ASP A 302 -17.06 5.02 7.63
CA ASP A 302 -18.24 5.27 6.80
C ASP A 302 -19.54 5.01 7.59
N ARG A 303 -20.44 6.00 7.65
CA ARG A 303 -21.76 5.89 8.30
C ARG A 303 -22.92 5.86 7.30
N THR A 304 -22.62 5.89 6.01
CA THR A 304 -23.62 5.93 4.94
C THR A 304 -24.21 4.55 4.62
N LEU A 305 -23.54 3.49 5.05
CA LEU A 305 -23.94 2.09 4.82
C LEU A 305 -24.94 1.61 5.88
N ALA A 306 -25.87 0.75 5.45
CA ALA A 306 -26.79 0.07 6.36
C ALA A 306 -26.05 -1.00 7.18
N PRO A 307 -26.58 -1.43 8.36
CA PRO A 307 -25.90 -2.39 9.24
C PRO A 307 -25.39 -3.67 8.56
N ALA A 308 -26.19 -4.28 7.68
CA ALA A 308 -25.79 -5.50 6.97
C ALA A 308 -24.64 -5.26 5.98
N GLN A 309 -24.68 -4.15 5.24
CA GLN A 309 -23.63 -3.77 4.29
C GLN A 309 -22.32 -3.43 5.02
N MET A 310 -22.41 -2.71 6.14
CA MET A 310 -21.25 -2.43 6.98
C MET A 310 -20.64 -3.73 7.55
N LYS A 311 -21.46 -4.71 7.94
CA LYS A 311 -20.95 -6.02 8.38
C LYS A 311 -20.15 -6.75 7.29
N GLU A 312 -20.62 -6.71 6.05
CA GLU A 312 -19.90 -7.29 4.89
C GLU A 312 -18.59 -6.54 4.60
N LEU A 313 -18.61 -5.21 4.66
CA LEU A 313 -17.43 -4.36 4.53
C LEU A 313 -16.36 -4.72 5.58
N LEU A 314 -16.74 -4.76 6.85
CA LEU A 314 -15.84 -5.14 7.94
C LEU A 314 -15.31 -6.57 7.77
N HIS A 315 -16.13 -7.49 7.27
CA HIS A 315 -15.68 -8.85 6.98
C HIS A 315 -14.60 -8.89 5.89
N ARG A 316 -14.77 -8.12 4.81
CA ARG A 316 -13.79 -7.99 3.73
C ARG A 316 -12.47 -7.41 4.23
N ILE A 317 -12.51 -6.28 4.95
CA ILE A 317 -11.30 -5.66 5.52
C ILE A 317 -10.58 -6.65 6.45
N ASN A 318 -11.33 -7.42 7.24
CA ASN A 318 -10.77 -8.44 8.13
C ASN A 318 -10.20 -9.67 7.40
N GLN A 319 -10.55 -9.92 6.15
CA GLN A 319 -9.87 -10.92 5.33
C GLN A 319 -8.56 -10.36 4.76
N GLU A 320 -8.58 -9.12 4.27
CA GLU A 320 -7.43 -8.43 3.68
C GLU A 320 -6.29 -8.22 4.69
N ILE A 321 -6.62 -7.91 5.95
CA ILE A 321 -5.64 -7.62 7.00
C ILE A 321 -4.61 -8.75 7.18
N THR A 322 -5.00 -10.01 6.90
CA THR A 322 -4.09 -11.16 7.00
C THR A 322 -2.92 -11.02 6.02
N GLY A 323 -3.20 -10.71 4.75
CA GLY A 323 -2.17 -10.49 3.74
C GLY A 323 -1.32 -9.25 4.05
N ILE A 324 -1.92 -8.22 4.64
CA ILE A 324 -1.19 -7.02 5.07
C ILE A 324 -0.22 -7.33 6.22
N TYR A 325 -0.56 -8.21 7.16
CA TYR A 325 0.37 -8.65 8.20
C TYR A 325 1.55 -9.47 7.64
N GLU A 326 1.30 -10.31 6.64
CA GLU A 326 2.37 -11.02 5.92
C GLU A 326 3.30 -10.01 5.22
N ARG A 327 2.71 -9.01 4.55
CA ARG A 327 3.46 -7.92 3.92
C ARG A 327 4.27 -7.12 4.93
N PHE A 328 3.68 -6.79 6.08
CA PHE A 328 4.37 -6.13 7.19
C PHE A 328 5.55 -6.95 7.71
N THR A 329 5.41 -8.27 7.78
CA THR A 329 6.52 -9.17 8.18
C THR A 329 7.68 -9.10 7.19
N MET A 330 7.40 -9.03 5.89
CA MET A 330 8.43 -8.83 4.86
C MET A 330 9.10 -7.45 4.99
N VAL A 331 8.30 -6.38 5.17
CA VAL A 331 8.80 -5.01 5.37
C VAL A 331 9.70 -4.95 6.60
N LYS A 332 9.28 -5.56 7.72
CA LYS A 332 10.08 -5.64 8.94
C LYS A 332 11.40 -6.39 8.71
N THR A 333 11.37 -7.51 8.00
CA THR A 333 12.57 -8.30 7.69
C THR A 333 13.55 -7.51 6.81
N ASN A 334 13.05 -6.90 5.73
CA ASN A 334 13.88 -6.08 4.84
C ASN A 334 14.40 -4.82 5.54
N GLY A 335 13.58 -4.18 6.36
CA GLY A 335 13.97 -3.04 7.17
C GLY A 335 15.06 -3.40 8.18
N GLN A 336 14.98 -4.57 8.82
CA GLN A 336 16.04 -5.06 9.71
C GLN A 336 17.35 -5.27 8.94
N LEU A 337 17.30 -5.86 7.74
CA LEU A 337 18.49 -5.98 6.89
C LEU A 337 19.10 -4.62 6.54
N ILE A 338 18.29 -3.59 6.31
CA ILE A 338 18.78 -2.22 6.10
C ILE A 338 19.43 -1.69 7.39
N ILE A 339 18.78 -1.86 8.55
CA ILE A 339 19.30 -1.40 9.85
C ILE A 339 20.64 -2.06 10.18
N ASP A 340 20.77 -3.37 9.97
CA ASP A 340 21.96 -4.14 10.31
C ASP A 340 23.15 -3.76 9.41
N ASN A 341 22.90 -3.50 8.13
CA ASN A 341 23.97 -3.30 7.14
C ASN A 341 24.27 -1.82 6.84
N CYS A 342 23.34 -0.89 7.07
CA CYS A 342 23.55 0.53 6.79
C CYS A 342 24.61 1.14 7.74
N ARG A 343 25.28 2.20 7.30
CA ARG A 343 26.21 3.00 8.11
C ARG A 343 25.60 4.31 8.64
N ASN A 344 24.55 4.84 8.01
CA ASN A 344 23.89 6.06 8.46
C ASN A 344 22.94 5.78 9.63
N SER A 345 23.26 6.32 10.81
CA SER A 345 22.43 6.20 12.02
C SER A 345 21.04 6.85 11.90
N GLU A 346 20.90 7.93 11.13
CA GLU A 346 19.62 8.60 10.90
C GLU A 346 18.68 7.71 10.07
N GLU A 347 19.20 7.08 9.01
CA GLU A 347 18.41 6.13 8.22
C GLU A 347 17.98 4.93 9.07
N LYS A 348 18.88 4.38 9.89
CA LYS A 348 18.51 3.29 10.82
C LYS A 348 17.35 3.69 11.72
N LEU A 349 17.41 4.88 12.31
CA LEU A 349 16.36 5.39 13.19
C LEU A 349 15.06 5.61 12.43
N LEU A 350 15.12 6.16 11.20
CA LEU A 350 13.95 6.38 10.36
C LEU A 350 13.27 5.05 9.98
N VAL A 351 14.04 4.06 9.54
CA VAL A 351 13.53 2.73 9.17
C VAL A 351 12.88 2.06 10.39
N GLN A 352 13.54 2.10 11.55
CA GLN A 352 13.02 1.54 12.79
C GLN A 352 11.71 2.24 13.21
N THR A 353 11.71 3.57 13.21
CA THR A 353 10.52 4.37 13.57
C THR A 353 9.36 4.07 12.63
N THR A 354 9.61 3.92 11.33
CA THR A 354 8.60 3.58 10.34
C THR A 354 7.99 2.19 10.61
N ILE A 355 8.82 1.19 10.92
CA ILE A 355 8.36 -0.16 11.26
C ILE A 355 7.49 -0.13 12.52
N ASP A 356 7.93 0.58 13.56
CA ASP A 356 7.20 0.69 14.83
C ASP A 356 5.87 1.41 14.66
N GLN A 357 5.83 2.49 13.86
CA GLN A 357 4.60 3.21 13.52
C GLN A 357 3.61 2.32 12.76
N LEU A 358 4.08 1.60 11.73
CA LEU A 358 3.22 0.66 10.99
C LEU A 358 2.67 -0.45 11.90
N ALA A 359 3.49 -0.98 12.81
CA ALA A 359 3.06 -1.98 13.78
C ALA A 359 1.94 -1.44 14.69
N GLN A 360 2.12 -0.21 15.20
CA GLN A 360 1.15 0.46 16.06
C GLN A 360 -0.16 0.74 15.30
N GLN A 361 -0.08 1.28 14.08
CA GLN A 361 -1.24 1.58 13.24
C GLN A 361 -2.02 0.32 12.87
N LEU A 362 -1.34 -0.77 12.52
CA LEU A 362 -1.99 -2.06 12.27
C LEU A 362 -2.70 -2.60 13.53
N GLY A 363 -2.08 -2.47 14.70
CA GLY A 363 -2.71 -2.80 15.97
C GLY A 363 -3.95 -1.95 16.27
N GLN A 364 -3.88 -0.65 15.95
CA GLN A 364 -4.98 0.29 16.12
C GLN A 364 -6.16 -0.02 15.20
N VAL A 365 -5.91 -0.27 13.91
CA VAL A 365 -6.94 -0.67 12.94
C VAL A 365 -7.61 -1.97 13.38
N ARG A 366 -6.86 -2.94 13.89
CA ARG A 366 -7.46 -4.17 14.43
C ARG A 366 -8.39 -3.91 15.62
N ALA A 367 -7.97 -3.07 16.57
CA ALA A 367 -8.80 -2.70 17.70
C ALA A 367 -10.08 -1.97 17.25
N TRP A 368 -9.98 -1.05 16.29
CA TRP A 368 -11.12 -0.36 15.69
C TRP A 368 -12.06 -1.30 14.95
N LEU A 369 -11.53 -2.28 14.20
CA LEU A 369 -12.33 -3.27 13.50
C LEU A 369 -13.14 -4.13 14.49
N ASP A 370 -12.51 -4.56 15.59
CA ASP A 370 -13.20 -5.34 16.63
C ASP A 370 -14.30 -4.51 17.32
N GLU A 371 -14.00 -3.25 17.67
CA GLU A 371 -14.98 -2.33 18.27
C GLU A 371 -16.14 -2.03 17.31
N LYS A 372 -15.84 -1.67 16.06
CA LYS A 372 -16.85 -1.35 15.05
C LYS A 372 -17.71 -2.57 14.73
N LYS A 373 -17.13 -3.77 14.70
CA LYS A 373 -17.86 -5.02 14.51
C LYS A 373 -18.87 -5.26 15.63
N GLN A 374 -18.51 -4.98 16.88
CA GLN A 374 -19.45 -5.07 18.00
C GLN A 374 -20.59 -4.05 17.84
N GLN A 375 -20.26 -2.78 17.58
CA GLN A 375 -21.26 -1.72 17.38
C GLN A 375 -22.24 -2.01 16.24
N VAL A 376 -21.75 -2.60 15.14
CA VAL A 376 -22.57 -3.02 14.00
C VAL A 376 -23.42 -4.24 14.35
N GLY A 377 -22.92 -5.16 15.18
CA GLY A 377 -23.70 -6.24 15.77
C GLY A 377 -24.89 -5.70 16.57
N ASP A 378 -24.64 -4.75 17.47
CA ASP A 378 -25.68 -4.11 18.28
C ASP A 378 -26.71 -3.38 17.38
N SER A 379 -26.25 -2.75 16.30
CA SER A 379 -27.11 -2.10 15.30
C SER A 379 -27.99 -3.11 14.53
N LEU A 380 -27.49 -4.31 14.24
CA LEU A 380 -28.28 -5.39 13.62
C LEU A 380 -29.34 -5.95 14.58
N ASP A 381 -29.02 -6.04 15.86
CA ASP A 381 -29.98 -6.46 16.89
C ASP A 381 -31.06 -5.38 17.09
N ALA A 382 -30.68 -4.10 17.08
CA ALA A 382 -31.61 -2.97 17.06
C ALA A 382 -32.53 -2.99 15.83
N TRP A 383 -31.96 -3.23 14.65
CA TRP A 383 -32.73 -3.39 13.40
C TRP A 383 -33.76 -4.52 13.51
N SER A 384 -33.36 -5.66 14.08
CA SER A 384 -34.24 -6.82 14.25
C SER A 384 -35.37 -6.53 15.26
N ARG A 385 -35.06 -5.81 16.35
CA ARG A 385 -36.06 -5.35 17.33
C ARG A 385 -37.03 -4.35 16.71
N PHE A 386 -36.53 -3.38 15.95
CA PHE A 386 -37.36 -2.43 15.18
C PHE A 386 -38.36 -3.17 14.28
N MET A 387 -37.88 -4.12 13.48
CA MET A 387 -38.74 -4.87 12.55
C MET A 387 -39.79 -5.73 13.26
N ASN A 388 -39.47 -6.29 14.43
CA ASN A 388 -40.46 -6.99 15.25
C ASN A 388 -41.54 -6.03 15.77
N LEU A 389 -41.15 -4.88 16.33
CA LEU A 389 -42.09 -3.86 16.79
C LEU A 389 -42.98 -3.37 15.64
N TYR A 390 -42.40 -3.11 14.46
CA TYR A 390 -43.14 -2.76 13.25
C TYR A 390 -44.21 -3.80 12.92
N GLN A 391 -43.86 -5.09 12.94
CA GLN A 391 -44.83 -6.17 12.70
C GLN A 391 -45.94 -6.20 13.77
N ILE A 392 -45.62 -5.97 15.05
CA ILE A 392 -46.63 -5.91 16.12
C ILE A 392 -47.61 -4.76 15.86
N VAL A 393 -47.11 -3.57 15.52
CA VAL A 393 -47.95 -2.39 15.23
C VAL A 393 -48.84 -2.66 14.02
N MET A 394 -48.28 -3.14 12.91
CA MET A 394 -49.03 -3.38 11.68
C MET A 394 -50.04 -4.52 11.81
N SER A 395 -49.72 -5.56 12.59
CA SER A 395 -50.67 -6.62 12.95
C SER A 395 -51.86 -6.06 13.74
N TRP A 396 -51.59 -5.22 14.74
CA TRP A 396 -52.67 -4.56 15.50
C TRP A 396 -53.53 -3.66 14.61
N VAL A 397 -52.92 -2.90 13.68
CA VAL A 397 -53.66 -2.08 12.72
C VAL A 397 -54.57 -2.96 11.86
N ALA A 398 -54.07 -4.07 11.33
CA ALA A 398 -54.86 -4.98 10.51
C ALA A 398 -56.04 -5.57 11.30
N ASP A 399 -55.78 -6.08 12.50
CA ASP A 399 -56.81 -6.63 13.39
C ASP A 399 -57.90 -5.60 13.71
N LYS A 400 -57.50 -4.35 13.95
CA LYS A 400 -58.44 -3.27 14.29
C LYS A 400 -59.21 -2.74 13.09
N ARG A 401 -58.63 -2.76 11.88
CA ARG A 401 -59.37 -2.48 10.64
C ARG A 401 -60.48 -3.50 10.45
N ILE A 402 -60.19 -4.80 10.60
CA ILE A 402 -61.19 -5.87 10.54
C ILE A 402 -62.27 -5.68 11.61
N PHE A 403 -61.89 -5.33 12.84
CA PHE A 403 -62.84 -5.01 13.92
C PHE A 403 -63.76 -3.82 13.56
N LEU A 404 -63.21 -2.78 12.92
CA LEU A 404 -63.96 -1.59 12.48
C LEU A 404 -64.83 -1.85 11.24
N GLU A 405 -64.56 -2.87 10.44
CA GLU A 405 -65.43 -3.24 9.31
C GLU A 405 -66.72 -3.92 9.77
N GLN A 406 -66.78 -4.43 11.01
CA GLN A 406 -67.97 -5.06 11.56
C GLN A 406 -69.10 -4.04 11.73
N THR A 407 -70.27 -4.36 11.16
CA THR A 407 -71.48 -3.56 11.32
C THR A 407 -71.98 -3.63 12.76
N ILE A 408 -72.35 -2.47 13.32
CA ILE A 408 -72.99 -2.39 14.63
C ILE A 408 -74.49 -2.46 14.40
N GLU A 409 -75.16 -3.39 15.06
CA GLU A 409 -76.61 -3.50 15.12
C GLU A 409 -77.02 -3.64 16.59
N LEU A 410 -77.83 -2.71 17.08
CA LEU A 410 -78.26 -2.60 18.48
C LEU A 410 -79.75 -2.90 18.60
N LYS A 411 -80.11 -3.99 19.29
CA LYS A 411 -81.51 -4.37 19.51
C LYS A 411 -81.98 -4.12 20.93
N THR A 412 -81.06 -4.17 21.88
CA THR A 412 -81.34 -3.95 23.30
C THR A 412 -80.23 -3.16 23.99
N LEU A 413 -80.56 -2.47 25.08
CA LEU A 413 -79.58 -1.74 25.89
C LEU A 413 -78.41 -2.61 26.40
N PRO A 414 -78.63 -3.86 26.88
CA PRO A 414 -77.53 -4.74 27.28
C PRO A 414 -76.56 -5.06 26.14
N GLU A 415 -77.05 -5.28 24.91
CA GLU A 415 -76.19 -5.50 23.74
C GLU A 415 -75.37 -4.25 23.40
N ALA A 416 -75.99 -3.07 23.45
CA ALA A 416 -75.29 -1.81 23.26
C ALA A 416 -74.18 -1.59 24.31
N ARG A 417 -74.46 -1.86 25.59
CA ARG A 417 -73.46 -1.81 26.66
C ARG A 417 -72.34 -2.84 26.49
N SER A 418 -72.66 -4.03 25.98
CA SER A 418 -71.67 -5.06 25.66
C SER A 418 -70.74 -4.61 24.53
N LYS A 419 -71.31 -4.08 23.45
CA LYS A 419 -70.53 -3.53 22.32
C LYS A 419 -69.69 -2.32 22.73
N LEU A 420 -70.23 -1.45 23.57
CA LEU A 420 -69.48 -0.34 24.16
C LEU A 420 -68.26 -0.85 24.93
N ASN A 421 -68.42 -1.90 25.72
CA ASN A 421 -67.29 -2.49 26.45
C ASN A 421 -66.22 -3.06 25.50
N ASP A 422 -66.60 -3.70 24.38
CA ASP A 422 -65.66 -4.16 23.35
C ASP A 422 -64.83 -2.99 22.78
N TYR A 423 -65.48 -1.86 22.47
CA TYR A 423 -64.82 -0.65 21.99
C TYR A 423 -63.94 0.01 23.06
N ILE A 424 -64.36 0.05 24.33
CA ILE A 424 -63.53 0.53 25.45
C ILE A 424 -62.25 -0.32 25.58
N VAL A 425 -62.35 -1.64 25.44
CA VAL A 425 -61.18 -2.54 25.46
C VAL A 425 -60.29 -2.28 24.24
N ALA A 426 -60.86 -2.09 23.06
CA ALA A 426 -60.12 -1.75 21.84
C ALA A 426 -59.38 -0.41 21.99
N VAL A 427 -60.00 0.63 22.53
CA VAL A 427 -59.37 1.93 22.83
C VAL A 427 -58.24 1.78 23.84
N LYS A 428 -58.42 0.99 24.91
CA LYS A 428 -57.34 0.72 25.88
C LYS A 428 -56.12 0.04 25.25
N SER A 429 -56.31 -0.76 24.20
CA SER A 429 -55.22 -1.44 23.49
C SER A 429 -54.32 -0.51 22.67
N ILE A 430 -54.71 0.76 22.46
CA ILE A 430 -53.92 1.77 21.75
C ILE A 430 -52.64 2.12 22.52
N LYS A 431 -52.71 2.19 23.85
CA LYS A 431 -51.59 2.65 24.69
C LYS A 431 -50.33 1.78 24.54
N PRO A 432 -50.41 0.43 24.57
CA PRO A 432 -49.27 -0.43 24.23
C PRO A 432 -48.67 -0.15 22.85
N ILE A 433 -49.49 0.15 21.84
CA ILE A 433 -49.01 0.41 20.47
C ILE A 433 -48.26 1.74 20.37
N VAL A 434 -48.73 2.78 21.05
CA VAL A 434 -47.99 4.05 21.18
C VAL A 434 -46.63 3.83 21.82
N LYS A 435 -46.55 2.97 22.84
CA LYS A 435 -45.29 2.61 23.48
C LYS A 435 -44.35 1.89 22.48
N ASN A 436 -44.86 0.95 21.70
CA ASN A 436 -44.07 0.25 20.69
C ASN A 436 -43.50 1.20 19.62
N LEU A 437 -44.28 2.19 19.16
CA LEU A 437 -43.80 3.22 18.22
C LEU A 437 -42.68 4.07 18.84
N SER A 438 -42.80 4.44 20.11
CA SER A 438 -41.72 5.14 20.83
C SER A 438 -40.47 4.26 21.01
N GLU A 439 -40.63 2.95 21.18
CA GLU A 439 -39.48 2.03 21.22
C GLU A 439 -38.84 1.87 19.84
N MET A 440 -39.61 1.84 18.76
CA MET A 440 -39.08 1.85 17.39
C MET A 440 -38.21 3.08 17.14
N ASP A 441 -38.67 4.27 17.54
CA ASP A 441 -37.90 5.52 17.40
C ASP A 441 -36.55 5.45 18.15
N LYS A 442 -36.52 4.87 19.37
CA LYS A 442 -35.28 4.64 20.12
C LYS A 442 -34.32 3.67 19.43
N GLU A 443 -34.84 2.62 18.79
CA GLU A 443 -34.00 1.70 18.02
C GLU A 443 -33.41 2.42 16.78
N LEU A 444 -34.14 3.35 16.15
CA LEU A 444 -33.60 4.19 15.07
C LEU A 444 -32.45 5.07 15.57
N GLU A 445 -32.61 5.73 16.72
CA GLU A 445 -31.54 6.53 17.33
C GLU A 445 -30.29 5.68 17.56
N HIS A 446 -30.46 4.46 18.09
CA HIS A 446 -29.34 3.56 18.35
C HIS A 446 -28.61 3.14 17.06
N ILE A 447 -29.35 2.79 16.00
CA ILE A 447 -28.77 2.44 14.69
C ILE A 447 -28.00 3.64 14.10
N SER A 448 -28.57 4.85 14.21
CA SER A 448 -28.02 6.09 13.63
C SER A 448 -26.66 6.51 14.21
N GLN A 449 -26.31 6.02 15.40
CA GLN A 449 -25.03 6.31 16.04
C GLN A 449 -23.86 5.66 15.27
N VAL A 450 -24.12 4.54 14.60
CA VAL A 450 -23.09 3.68 13.99
C VAL A 450 -23.20 3.62 12.47
N THR A 451 -24.43 3.58 11.94
CA THR A 451 -24.77 3.31 10.54
C THR A 451 -25.99 4.12 10.09
N THR A 452 -26.34 4.09 8.80
CA THR A 452 -27.58 4.74 8.34
C THR A 452 -28.82 3.92 8.71
N VAL A 453 -29.91 4.62 9.03
CA VAL A 453 -31.23 4.01 9.27
C VAL A 453 -31.98 3.65 7.98
N GLY A 454 -31.53 4.12 6.82
CA GLY A 454 -32.12 3.77 5.53
C GLY A 454 -33.63 4.07 5.44
N ASP A 455 -34.40 3.10 4.98
CA ASP A 455 -35.87 3.16 4.80
C ASP A 455 -36.65 2.94 6.11
N LEU A 456 -35.98 2.63 7.22
CA LEU A 456 -36.66 2.37 8.49
C LEU A 456 -37.43 3.60 9.01
N LYS A 457 -36.95 4.81 8.69
CA LYS A 457 -37.67 6.04 9.03
C LYS A 457 -39.03 6.11 8.31
N ASP A 458 -39.07 5.71 7.05
CA ASP A 458 -40.31 5.68 6.27
C ASP A 458 -41.26 4.60 6.81
N LYS A 459 -40.73 3.46 7.27
CA LYS A 459 -41.52 2.41 7.95
C LYS A 459 -42.12 2.87 9.27
N LEU A 460 -41.36 3.65 10.06
CA LEU A 460 -41.89 4.24 11.30
C LEU A 460 -43.05 5.18 10.98
N GLN A 461 -42.87 6.07 10.00
CA GLN A 461 -43.92 6.98 9.55
C GLN A 461 -45.16 6.23 9.03
N GLU A 462 -44.99 5.19 8.21
CA GLU A 462 -46.07 4.33 7.73
C GLU A 462 -46.88 3.74 8.90
N ALA A 463 -46.18 3.19 9.91
CA ALA A 463 -46.81 2.60 11.08
C ALA A 463 -47.55 3.63 11.95
N GLU A 464 -46.97 4.83 12.12
CA GLU A 464 -47.60 5.95 12.84
C GLU A 464 -48.90 6.41 12.15
N GLU A 465 -48.85 6.66 10.83
CA GLU A 465 -50.00 7.09 10.04
C GLU A 465 -51.12 6.03 10.06
N ALA A 466 -50.76 4.76 9.87
CA ALA A 466 -51.72 3.65 9.89
C ALA A 466 -52.38 3.49 11.26
N LYS A 467 -51.61 3.67 12.36
CA LYS A 467 -52.14 3.66 13.72
C LYS A 467 -53.06 4.84 13.99
N LEU A 468 -52.68 6.06 13.58
CA LEU A 468 -53.48 7.28 13.78
C LEU A 468 -54.84 7.18 13.09
N SER A 469 -54.86 6.65 11.87
CA SER A 469 -56.10 6.43 11.11
C SER A 469 -57.07 5.49 11.85
N VAL A 470 -56.58 4.37 12.38
CA VAL A 470 -57.40 3.42 13.15
C VAL A 470 -57.85 3.99 14.48
N GLU A 471 -56.95 4.67 15.21
CA GLU A 471 -57.24 5.30 16.49
C GLU A 471 -58.36 6.34 16.38
N ALA A 472 -58.32 7.21 15.35
CA ALA A 472 -59.33 8.25 15.15
C ALA A 472 -60.74 7.65 15.05
N ILE A 473 -60.90 6.62 14.22
CA ILE A 473 -62.18 5.93 14.01
C ILE A 473 -62.62 5.18 15.28
N LEU A 474 -61.69 4.52 15.99
CA LEU A 474 -62.00 3.82 17.23
C LEU A 474 -62.52 4.76 18.32
N ILE A 475 -61.85 5.90 18.52
CA ILE A 475 -62.24 6.89 19.52
C ILE A 475 -63.59 7.50 19.17
N GLU A 476 -63.80 7.88 17.90
CA GLU A 476 -65.05 8.43 17.41
C GLU A 476 -66.21 7.45 17.64
N ARG A 477 -66.09 6.20 17.16
CA ARG A 477 -67.13 5.19 17.33
C ARG A 477 -67.40 4.84 18.79
N ASN A 478 -66.36 4.79 19.63
CA ASN A 478 -66.53 4.59 21.07
C ASN A 478 -67.32 5.75 21.71
N SER A 479 -67.02 7.00 21.36
CA SER A 479 -67.77 8.17 21.85
C SER A 479 -69.23 8.13 21.42
N LEU A 480 -69.48 7.89 20.13
CA LEU A 480 -70.84 7.80 19.61
C LEU A 480 -71.61 6.67 20.30
N LEU A 481 -70.99 5.51 20.54
CA LEU A 481 -71.64 4.35 21.15
C LEU A 481 -71.92 4.57 22.65
N GLN A 482 -71.06 5.32 23.34
CA GLN A 482 -71.30 5.79 24.69
C GLN A 482 -72.53 6.70 24.73
N GLU A 483 -72.60 7.70 23.85
CA GLU A 483 -73.75 8.61 23.73
C GLU A 483 -75.04 7.83 23.39
N ALA A 484 -74.98 6.89 22.45
CA ALA A 484 -76.12 6.04 22.09
C ALA A 484 -76.62 5.20 23.28
N CYS A 485 -75.72 4.64 24.10
CA CYS A 485 -76.10 3.91 25.32
C CYS A 485 -76.77 4.83 26.35
N GLU A 486 -76.30 6.07 26.50
CA GLU A 486 -76.87 7.06 27.43
C GLU A 486 -78.24 7.52 26.98
N GLU A 487 -78.42 7.83 25.70
CA GLU A 487 -79.72 8.23 25.12
C GLU A 487 -80.72 7.06 25.13
N TRP A 488 -80.25 5.83 24.90
CA TRP A 488 -81.10 4.63 25.01
C TRP A 488 -81.61 4.44 26.43
N ASP A 489 -80.73 4.52 27.43
CA ASP A 489 -81.09 4.41 28.84
C ASP A 489 -82.08 5.51 29.25
N GLN A 490 -81.88 6.75 28.78
CA GLN A 490 -82.82 7.85 28.99
C GLN A 490 -84.18 7.59 28.35
N CYS A 491 -84.21 7.04 27.13
CA CYS A 491 -85.45 6.70 26.42
C CYS A 491 -86.22 5.60 27.14
N GLU A 492 -85.57 4.50 27.56
CA GLU A 492 -86.20 3.43 28.34
C GLU A 492 -86.75 3.93 29.69
N ARG A 493 -86.01 4.77 30.40
CA ARG A 493 -86.50 5.43 31.63
C ARG A 493 -87.73 6.29 31.33
N LYS A 494 -87.70 7.08 30.26
CA LYS A 494 -88.83 7.94 29.85
C LYS A 494 -90.08 7.11 29.53
N ILE A 495 -89.94 6.02 28.78
CA ILE A 495 -91.03 5.08 28.48
C ILE A 495 -91.64 4.55 29.78
N LYS A 496 -90.81 4.10 30.73
CA LYS A 496 -91.26 3.57 32.02
C LYS A 496 -91.97 4.63 32.87
N ASP A 497 -91.41 5.83 32.95
CA ASP A 497 -91.99 6.94 33.70
C ASP A 497 -93.34 7.39 33.13
N ILE A 498 -93.44 7.49 31.79
CA ILE A 498 -94.68 7.85 31.11
C ILE A 498 -95.74 6.75 31.27
N ARG A 499 -95.37 5.47 31.13
CA ARG A 499 -96.29 4.34 31.41
C ARG A 499 -96.83 4.42 32.85
N SER A 500 -95.96 4.65 33.84
CA SER A 500 -96.38 4.84 35.23
C SER A 500 -97.26 6.08 35.42
N TRP A 501 -96.96 7.17 34.72
CA TRP A 501 -97.72 8.41 34.77
C TRP A 501 -99.12 8.26 34.17
N ILE A 502 -99.26 7.57 33.02
CA ILE A 502 -100.56 7.25 32.41
C ILE A 502 -101.43 6.49 33.41
N GLU A 503 -100.88 5.42 34.02
CA GLU A 503 -101.61 4.59 34.97
C GLU A 503 -102.05 5.38 36.22
N LYS A 504 -101.12 6.14 36.83
CA LYS A 504 -101.44 7.00 37.99
C LYS A 504 -102.48 8.06 37.65
N THR A 505 -102.44 8.63 36.45
CA THR A 505 -103.37 9.66 35.99
C THR A 505 -104.77 9.07 35.81
N LYS A 506 -104.90 7.89 35.19
CA LYS A 506 -106.17 7.15 35.12
C LYS A 506 -106.73 6.85 36.51
N GLN A 507 -105.92 6.27 37.40
CA GLN A 507 -106.33 5.96 38.77
C GLN A 507 -106.76 7.21 39.57
N SER A 508 -106.04 8.33 39.40
CA SER A 508 -106.35 9.58 40.09
C SER A 508 -107.70 10.15 39.65
N MET A 509 -107.97 10.17 38.34
CA MET A 509 -109.25 10.63 37.78
C MET A 509 -110.43 9.76 38.20
N GLU A 510 -110.22 8.45 38.32
CA GLU A 510 -111.26 7.52 38.73
C GLU A 510 -111.47 7.45 40.25
N SER A 511 -110.52 8.02 41.02
CA SER A 511 -110.51 7.92 42.48
C SER A 511 -111.79 8.50 43.12
N PRO A 512 -112.33 7.84 44.16
CA PRO A 512 -113.51 8.33 44.88
C PRO A 512 -113.29 9.73 45.48
N GLN A 513 -112.05 10.04 45.83
CA GLN A 513 -111.66 11.31 46.43
C GLN A 513 -111.67 12.46 45.42
N HIS A 514 -111.26 12.20 44.17
CA HIS A 514 -111.37 13.16 43.08
C HIS A 514 -112.84 13.44 42.71
N LYS A 515 -113.66 12.39 42.63
CA LYS A 515 -115.11 12.51 42.32
C LYS A 515 -115.92 13.32 43.35
N LYS A 516 -115.42 13.48 44.58
CA LYS A 516 -116.03 14.31 45.64
C LYS A 516 -115.69 15.80 45.54
N LYS A 517 -114.72 16.20 44.71
CA LYS A 517 -114.35 17.62 44.54
C LYS A 517 -115.45 18.40 43.81
N PRO A 518 -115.53 19.73 43.96
CA PRO A 518 -116.39 20.56 43.14
C PRO A 518 -116.17 20.30 41.63
N LEU A 519 -117.25 20.33 40.84
CA LEU A 519 -117.17 20.04 39.40
C LEU A 519 -116.22 20.99 38.65
N ARG A 520 -116.10 22.26 39.07
CA ARG A 520 -115.14 23.22 38.51
C ARG A 520 -113.68 22.80 38.77
N ASP A 521 -113.38 22.25 39.95
CA ASP A 521 -112.04 21.74 40.29
C ASP A 521 -111.72 20.45 39.55
N GLN A 522 -112.72 19.59 39.32
CA GLN A 522 -112.58 18.39 38.47
C GLN A 522 -112.29 18.79 37.01
N LEU A 523 -113.00 19.80 36.49
CA LEU A 523 -112.79 20.32 35.14
C LEU A 523 -111.38 20.93 34.99
N GLY A 524 -110.98 21.82 35.91
CA GLY A 524 -109.65 22.43 35.87
C GLY A 524 -108.50 21.41 36.00
N TYR A 525 -108.70 20.32 36.75
CA TYR A 525 -107.76 19.21 36.78
C TYR A 525 -107.69 18.46 35.45
N ALA A 526 -108.82 18.22 34.79
CA ALA A 526 -108.89 17.55 33.50
C ALA A 526 -108.25 18.40 32.38
N GLU A 527 -108.51 19.71 32.35
CA GLU A 527 -107.85 20.66 31.42
C GLU A 527 -106.34 20.70 31.62
N LYS A 528 -105.88 20.77 32.88
CA LYS A 528 -104.44 20.68 33.21
C LYS A 528 -103.84 19.35 32.74
N THR A 529 -104.53 18.25 32.99
CA THR A 529 -104.10 16.91 32.57
C THR A 529 -103.97 16.85 31.05
N MET A 530 -104.85 17.50 30.30
CA MET A 530 -104.74 17.60 28.84
C MET A 530 -103.46 18.35 28.41
N GLY A 531 -103.11 19.44 29.09
CA GLY A 531 -101.82 20.11 28.90
C GLY A 531 -100.62 19.19 29.18
N ASP A 532 -100.67 18.46 30.30
CA ASP A 532 -99.62 17.52 30.71
C ASP A 532 -99.44 16.35 29.71
N ILE A 533 -100.53 15.82 29.12
CA ILE A 533 -100.47 14.77 28.08
C ILE A 533 -99.66 15.26 26.87
N ASN A 534 -99.87 16.49 26.40
CA ASN A 534 -99.13 17.05 25.27
C ASN A 534 -97.64 17.23 25.59
N VAL A 535 -97.32 17.63 26.83
CA VAL A 535 -95.94 17.69 27.32
C VAL A 535 -95.30 16.31 27.33
N GLN A 536 -96.01 15.26 27.79
CA GLN A 536 -95.48 13.89 27.79
C GLN A 536 -95.25 13.35 26.37
N LYS A 537 -96.18 13.60 25.43
CA LYS A 537 -95.99 13.24 24.01
C LYS A 537 -94.74 13.89 23.41
N THR A 538 -94.55 15.18 23.66
CA THR A 538 -93.37 15.92 23.18
C THR A 538 -92.08 15.35 23.77
N LYS A 539 -92.06 15.08 25.09
CA LYS A 539 -90.91 14.47 25.76
C LYS A 539 -90.57 13.09 25.19
N LEU A 540 -91.57 12.27 24.92
CA LEU A 540 -91.39 10.92 24.38
C LEU A 540 -90.82 10.96 22.96
N ARG A 541 -91.37 11.82 22.08
CA ARG A 541 -90.87 12.03 20.71
C ARG A 541 -89.42 12.51 20.69
N LEU A 542 -89.09 13.52 21.48
CA LEU A 542 -87.71 14.03 21.55
C LEU A 542 -86.73 12.97 22.06
N SER A 543 -87.13 12.13 23.02
CA SER A 543 -86.27 11.06 23.54
C SER A 543 -85.98 9.98 22.48
N ILE A 544 -86.97 9.56 21.69
CA ILE A 544 -86.74 8.57 20.62
C ILE A 544 -85.99 9.19 19.43
N GLU A 545 -86.30 10.43 19.04
CA GLU A 545 -85.61 11.13 17.94
C GLU A 545 -84.12 11.27 18.20
N LYS A 546 -83.74 11.65 19.44
CA LYS A 546 -82.32 11.73 19.84
C LYS A 546 -81.60 10.40 19.67
N LEU A 547 -82.21 9.31 20.11
CA LEU A 547 -81.65 7.98 19.99
C LEU A 547 -81.57 7.52 18.52
N GLU A 548 -82.59 7.79 17.71
CA GLU A 548 -82.63 7.43 16.30
C GLU A 548 -81.55 8.14 15.45
N VAL A 549 -81.07 9.33 15.86
CA VAL A 549 -79.92 9.98 15.22
C VAL A 549 -78.68 9.08 15.30
N HIS A 550 -78.44 8.41 16.43
CA HIS A 550 -77.30 7.49 16.57
C HIS A 550 -77.46 6.24 15.71
N PHE A 551 -78.68 5.72 15.54
CA PHE A 551 -78.92 4.60 14.64
C PHE A 551 -78.64 4.94 13.17
N LYS A 552 -78.98 6.16 12.76
CA LYS A 552 -78.72 6.67 11.40
C LYS A 552 -77.24 6.97 11.16
N ASN A 553 -76.49 7.30 12.21
CA ASN A 553 -75.05 7.55 12.18
C ASN A 553 -74.20 6.25 12.28
N GLY A 554 -74.72 5.12 11.80
CA GLY A 554 -73.93 3.89 11.60
C GLY A 554 -74.02 2.82 12.68
N MET A 555 -74.91 2.96 13.68
CA MET A 555 -75.10 1.95 14.74
C MET A 555 -76.29 1.01 14.59
N GLY A 556 -77.18 1.23 13.61
CA GLY A 556 -78.29 0.33 13.28
C GLY A 556 -79.21 -0.03 14.45
N GLY A 557 -80.40 0.56 14.53
CA GLY A 557 -81.37 0.25 15.61
C GLY A 557 -82.43 -0.77 15.21
N ASP A 558 -82.89 -1.58 16.16
CA ASP A 558 -84.10 -2.41 16.00
C ASP A 558 -85.38 -1.55 16.04
N PRO A 559 -86.28 -1.66 15.04
CA PRO A 559 -87.56 -0.94 14.99
C PRO A 559 -88.45 -1.14 16.22
N ARG A 560 -88.30 -2.24 16.97
CA ARG A 560 -89.13 -2.56 18.13
C ARG A 560 -89.17 -1.48 19.20
N LEU A 561 -88.09 -0.71 19.36
CA LEU A 561 -88.09 0.39 20.32
C LEU A 561 -88.98 1.55 19.84
N SER A 562 -88.90 1.90 18.55
CA SER A 562 -89.79 2.88 17.94
C SER A 562 -91.25 2.40 17.97
N GLU A 563 -91.50 1.10 17.75
CA GLU A 563 -92.83 0.49 17.91
C GLU A 563 -93.37 0.65 19.34
N ASN A 564 -92.55 0.36 20.37
CA ASN A 564 -92.93 0.54 21.77
C ASN A 564 -93.27 2.01 22.11
N VAL A 565 -92.56 2.95 21.49
CA VAL A 565 -92.81 4.39 21.65
C VAL A 565 -94.12 4.77 20.96
N ASP A 566 -94.38 4.25 19.76
CA ASP A 566 -95.61 4.48 19.01
C ASP A 566 -96.85 3.91 19.73
N GLU A 567 -96.73 2.73 20.33
CA GLU A 567 -97.78 2.16 21.18
C GLU A 567 -98.07 3.07 22.38
N LEU A 568 -97.03 3.58 23.04
CA LEU A 568 -97.20 4.48 24.18
C LEU A 568 -97.77 5.85 23.77
N LEU A 569 -97.46 6.33 22.56
CA LEU A 569 -98.11 7.51 21.98
C LEU A 569 -99.61 7.27 21.75
N LYS A 570 -99.99 6.08 21.25
CA LYS A 570 -101.40 5.68 21.12
C LYS A 570 -102.10 5.60 22.49
N ASP A 571 -101.42 5.12 23.53
CA ASP A 571 -101.97 5.12 24.89
C ASP A 571 -102.22 6.55 25.42
N LEU A 572 -101.30 7.48 25.13
CA LEU A 572 -101.47 8.90 25.46
C LEU A 572 -102.60 9.55 24.65
N ASP A 573 -102.78 9.17 23.39
CA ASP A 573 -103.93 9.57 22.57
C ASP A 573 -105.25 9.04 23.15
N GLY A 574 -105.29 7.77 23.54
CA GLY A 574 -106.46 7.17 24.20
C GLY A 574 -106.80 7.88 25.52
N LEU A 575 -105.78 8.20 26.33
CA LEU A 575 -105.96 8.99 27.55
C LEU A 575 -106.47 10.41 27.23
N ALA A 576 -105.94 11.06 26.19
CA ALA A 576 -106.40 12.39 25.76
C ALA A 576 -107.89 12.38 25.38
N VAL A 577 -108.34 11.37 24.63
CA VAL A 577 -109.75 11.20 24.27
C VAL A 577 -110.61 11.00 25.52
N CYS A 578 -110.17 10.17 26.47
CA CYS A 578 -110.88 9.94 27.72
C CYS A 578 -111.02 11.23 28.56
N VAL A 579 -109.92 11.97 28.73
CA VAL A 579 -109.88 13.26 29.44
C VAL A 579 -110.78 14.28 28.75
N LYS A 580 -110.73 14.37 27.42
CA LYS A 580 -111.56 15.30 26.63
C LYS A 580 -113.05 15.01 26.79
N THR A 581 -113.46 13.75 26.66
CA THR A 581 -114.85 13.34 26.90
C THR A 581 -115.28 13.67 28.33
N LYS A 582 -114.38 13.52 29.31
CA LYS A 582 -114.66 13.89 30.69
C LYS A 582 -114.79 15.40 30.88
N CYS A 583 -113.93 16.21 30.24
CA CYS A 583 -114.07 17.67 30.22
C CYS A 583 -115.42 18.07 29.65
N SER A 584 -115.79 17.60 28.45
CA SER A 584 -117.06 17.95 27.82
C SER A 584 -118.27 17.53 28.66
N SER A 585 -118.23 16.34 29.27
CA SER A 585 -119.29 15.89 30.19
C SER A 585 -119.39 16.77 31.45
N LEU A 586 -118.25 17.20 32.02
CA LEU A 586 -118.22 18.10 33.17
C LEU A 586 -118.70 19.52 32.79
N GLU A 587 -118.31 20.03 31.63
CA GLU A 587 -118.77 21.29 31.06
C GLU A 587 -120.29 21.29 30.83
N GLU A 588 -120.82 20.24 30.21
CA GLU A 588 -122.27 20.04 30.00
C GLU A 588 -123.02 19.97 31.34
N THR A 589 -122.49 19.21 32.31
CA THR A 589 -123.10 19.10 33.65
C THR A 589 -123.10 20.45 34.36
N LEU A 590 -122.00 21.19 34.29
CA LEU A 590 -121.89 22.53 34.86
C LEU A 590 -122.83 23.51 34.17
N GLN A 591 -122.94 23.48 32.84
CA GLN A 591 -123.88 24.29 32.08
C GLN A 591 -125.34 23.93 32.44
N GLN A 592 -125.65 22.65 32.64
CA GLN A 592 -126.96 22.20 33.08
C GLN A 592 -127.28 22.67 34.51
N ILE A 593 -126.29 22.69 35.41
CA ILE A 593 -126.43 23.29 36.74
C ILE A 593 -126.68 24.80 36.62
N ASP A 594 -125.94 25.50 35.76
CA ASP A 594 -126.13 26.94 35.53
C ASP A 594 -127.55 27.21 34.98
N ILE A 595 -128.05 26.39 34.06
CA ILE A 595 -129.43 26.43 33.55
C ILE A 595 -130.43 26.14 34.67
N TYR A 596 -130.24 25.10 35.49
CA TYR A 596 -131.13 24.78 36.60
C TYR A 596 -131.12 25.88 37.68
N GLN A 597 -129.98 26.51 37.95
CA GLN A 597 -129.90 27.65 38.85
C GLN A 597 -130.68 28.84 38.28
N GLN A 598 -130.58 29.11 36.98
CA GLN A 598 -131.35 30.15 36.30
C GLN A 598 -132.85 29.84 36.29
N GLN A 599 -133.25 28.60 36.01
CA GLN A 599 -134.64 28.14 36.10
C GLN A 599 -135.17 28.22 37.53
N MET A 600 -134.36 27.85 38.52
CA MET A 600 -134.72 27.94 39.94
C MET A 600 -134.83 29.39 40.39
N GLN A 601 -133.98 30.30 39.90
CA GLN A 601 -134.14 31.74 40.12
C GLN A 601 -135.41 32.28 39.46
N ASN A 602 -135.71 31.89 38.22
CA ASN A 602 -136.95 32.23 37.52
C ASN A 602 -138.18 31.69 38.26
N LEU A 603 -138.15 30.44 38.74
CA LEU A 603 -139.21 29.84 39.54
C LEU A 603 -139.37 30.54 40.88
N ARG A 604 -138.27 30.90 41.56
CA ARG A 604 -138.32 31.72 42.78
C ARG A 604 -138.95 33.09 42.51
N GLN A 605 -138.59 33.75 41.41
CA GLN A 605 -139.23 35.01 40.99
C GLN A 605 -140.73 34.82 40.70
N LYS A 606 -141.12 33.74 40.01
CA LYS A 606 -142.53 33.40 39.77
C LYS A 606 -143.27 33.10 41.07
N ILE A 607 -142.68 32.34 41.99
CA ILE A 607 -143.27 32.08 43.31
C ILE A 607 -143.45 33.40 44.06
N ILE A 608 -142.45 34.28 44.08
CA ILE A 608 -142.57 35.60 44.71
C ILE A 608 -143.69 36.44 44.04
N GLN A 609 -143.81 36.39 42.70
CA GLN A 609 -144.88 37.06 41.96
C GLN A 609 -146.27 36.49 42.27
N GLU A 610 -146.43 35.17 42.27
CA GLU A 610 -147.68 34.47 42.59
C GLU A 610 -148.05 34.66 44.07
N GLU A 611 -147.08 34.66 44.98
CA GLU A 611 -147.29 34.96 46.41
C GLU A 611 -147.69 36.43 46.62
N GLN A 612 -147.17 37.36 45.82
CA GLN A 612 -147.64 38.75 45.77
C GLN A 612 -149.07 38.86 45.21
N GLN A 613 -149.43 38.09 44.17
CA GLN A 613 -150.80 38.02 43.67
C GLN A 613 -151.76 37.38 44.68
N LEU A 614 -151.34 36.33 45.39
CA LEU A 614 -152.14 35.70 46.45
C LEU A 614 -152.39 36.67 47.61
N ARG A 615 -151.40 37.50 47.98
CA ARG A 615 -151.61 38.59 48.97
C ARG A 615 -152.59 39.66 48.48
N LEU A 616 -152.62 39.94 47.18
CA LEU A 616 -153.61 40.85 46.58
C LEU A 616 -155.03 40.26 46.56
N VAL A 617 -155.17 38.94 46.45
CA VAL A 617 -156.47 38.23 46.42
C VAL A 617 -156.99 37.87 47.83
N MET A 618 -156.10 37.70 48.82
CA MET A 618 -156.46 37.25 50.18
C MET A 618 -156.54 38.37 51.25
N ALA A 619 -156.48 39.64 50.86
CA ALA A 619 -156.70 40.76 51.78
C ALA A 619 -158.09 41.40 51.56
N PRO A 620 -159.08 41.18 52.45
CA PRO A 620 -160.43 41.73 52.34
C PRO A 620 -160.48 43.17 52.89
N THR A 621 -161.06 44.08 52.11
CA THR A 621 -161.34 45.47 52.51
C THR A 621 -162.57 45.92 51.70
N TYR A 622 -163.79 45.89 52.24
CA TYR A 622 -164.45 46.85 53.15
C TYR A 622 -165.98 46.62 52.96
N LEU A 623 -166.98 47.21 53.65
CA LEU A 623 -167.34 47.56 55.03
C LEU A 623 -168.90 47.81 54.96
N PRO A 624 -169.65 47.75 56.07
CA PRO A 624 -171.11 47.58 56.10
C PRO A 624 -171.96 48.87 55.92
N HIS A 625 -171.96 49.46 54.72
CA HIS A 625 -173.03 50.42 54.36
C HIS A 625 -173.56 50.36 52.91
N GLU A 626 -173.18 49.36 52.13
CA GLU A 626 -173.69 49.18 50.75
C GLU A 626 -174.68 48.01 50.67
N ARG A 627 -175.70 48.04 51.56
CA ARG A 627 -176.68 46.96 51.74
C ARG A 627 -177.81 46.92 50.69
N GLU A 628 -177.75 47.73 49.63
CA GLU A 628 -178.76 47.76 48.55
C GLU A 628 -178.23 47.45 47.13
N ARG A 629 -176.97 47.01 47.00
CA ARG A 629 -176.43 46.44 45.75
C ARG A 629 -175.98 44.98 45.90
N ALA A 630 -176.65 44.25 46.79
CA ALA A 630 -176.45 42.82 47.03
C ALA A 630 -177.38 41.89 46.21
N LEU A 631 -178.05 42.36 45.15
CA LEU A 631 -179.04 41.54 44.41
C LEU A 631 -178.97 41.63 42.87
N ALA A 632 -178.00 42.34 42.28
CA ALA A 632 -177.96 42.55 40.82
C ALA A 632 -176.79 41.87 40.07
N GLU A 633 -175.71 41.45 40.74
CA GLU A 633 -174.52 40.90 40.05
C GLU A 633 -174.33 39.39 40.27
N GLN A 634 -175.35 38.70 40.82
CA GLN A 634 -175.39 37.24 40.91
C GLN A 634 -176.03 36.56 39.68
N GLN A 635 -176.21 37.28 38.57
CA GLN A 635 -176.61 36.74 37.27
C GLN A 635 -175.91 37.51 36.14
N VAL A 636 -174.64 37.17 35.86
CA VAL A 636 -174.00 36.99 34.52
C VAL A 636 -172.52 36.70 34.79
N ARG A 637 -172.17 35.41 34.73
CA ARG A 637 -170.83 34.80 34.64
C ARG A 637 -169.74 35.21 35.63
#